data_AF-A0A9E6EX56-F1
#
_entry.id   AF-A0A9E6EX56-F1
#
_cell.length_a   1.000
_cell.length_b   1.000
_cell.length_c   1.000
_cell.angle_alpha   90.00
_cell.angle_beta   90.00
_cell.angle_gamma   90.00
#
_symmetry.space_group_name_H-M   'P 1'
#
loop_
_entity.id
_entity.type
_entity.pdbx_description
1 polymer ?
#
loop_
_entity_poly.entity_id
_entity_poly.type
_entity_poly.pdbx_seq_one_letter_code
_entity_poly.pdbx_strand_id
1 'polypeptide(L)'
;MKKNDLILIITVAAYSILFYEQIAGINFLLFNILLLGMLLWKNKAHLFSVSWISIAACTLLTSVSVFIYGNNLSVIANIISLMLLSALSFNKKNSVIAGFLYAIYSEFSSIVFIIMDLIERMQNRTSSKSKNYLQRILLITGGFTIVLILFLLYRESNVLFKDFTKDINFDFISFSWIFFTVFGFILLYGFFYHNTIEPFEDLENSINNKLSLEKYVNTEVKGIRKHLKIEIELLAGIILLVVLNLLILNVNILDIVYLWAGKGLPKGITFSDTVHQSVGTLIFSIIIAISIILFLFRGDMNFYKKNKALKWLAMIWVLQNIIITISTIYRNQQYIAEYSLTYKRIGVYIFLLLAILGLLSTCIKIITSRSNWYLFRFNGWSFIIVLSLMTPINWDRIITNYNIKNSKEIDIDYLLKLSYENIPDLIQLNSVKPELFSAPCYQNTWDKDFSTTSADYKTFLNQLHFKIYTFLEVKNSYGWRSYCINRNKIYNEIYNLQKNQKLNSIDLSHNHLTTLAPISSLNNLKTLIFTNNNLKDISELSLFRELEKVNISSNNRRNIDSFPEMKKLKELNLSKNMIADFKVLEKLKNLETLNISNNGDIGIKYIPALYNLKSLDISGNFITNYTTLNKLKSLKTLFIQNAKNKQISNMSALENLEELHAGQNELSILDYLFFQKIC
;
A
#
# COMPACT_ATOMS: atom_id res chain seq x y z
N MET A 1 -10.70 6.99 41.22
CA MET A 1 -9.79 6.37 40.21
C MET A 1 -8.45 7.06 40.32
N LYS A 2 -7.33 6.33 40.21
CA LYS A 2 -6.02 7.00 40.15
C LYS A 2 -5.91 7.75 38.82
N LYS A 3 -5.13 8.83 38.79
CA LYS A 3 -4.90 9.65 37.58
C LYS A 3 -4.49 8.80 36.36
N ASN A 4 -3.67 7.77 36.57
CA ASN A 4 -3.23 6.86 35.51
C ASN A 4 -4.37 5.96 34.98
N ASP A 5 -5.30 5.52 35.83
CA ASP A 5 -6.46 4.75 35.40
C ASP A 5 -7.35 5.59 34.47
N LEU A 6 -7.50 6.89 34.76
CA LEU A 6 -8.29 7.82 33.95
C LEU A 6 -7.63 8.08 32.58
N ILE A 7 -6.30 8.27 32.54
CA ILE A 7 -5.55 8.40 31.28
C ILE A 7 -5.76 7.15 30.41
N LEU A 8 -5.64 5.96 30.99
CA LEU A 8 -5.82 4.71 30.26
C LEU A 8 -7.25 4.59 29.71
N ILE A 9 -8.28 4.87 30.51
CA ILE A 9 -9.67 4.79 30.05
C ILE A 9 -9.95 5.77 28.90
N ILE A 10 -9.50 7.03 29.01
CA ILE A 10 -9.71 8.04 27.96
C ILE A 10 -9.03 7.62 26.66
N THR A 11 -7.79 7.14 26.75
CA THR A 11 -7.01 6.76 25.56
C THR A 11 -7.53 5.49 24.91
N VAL A 12 -8.01 4.50 25.69
CA VAL A 12 -8.66 3.29 25.16
C VAL A 12 -9.98 3.62 24.48
N ALA A 13 -10.79 4.51 25.08
CA ALA A 13 -12.00 4.99 24.44
C ALA A 13 -11.70 5.70 23.11
N ALA A 14 -10.70 6.59 23.11
CA ALA A 14 -10.28 7.29 21.90
C ALA A 14 -9.73 6.32 20.82
N TYR A 15 -8.94 5.33 21.22
CA TYR A 15 -8.45 4.27 20.32
C TYR A 15 -9.62 3.54 19.65
N SER A 16 -10.58 3.08 20.46
CA SER A 16 -11.75 2.36 19.96
C SER A 16 -12.61 3.21 19.02
N ILE A 17 -12.78 4.50 19.34
CA ILE A 17 -13.57 5.43 18.52
C ILE A 17 -12.85 5.76 17.21
N LEU A 18 -11.54 5.96 17.24
CA LEU A 18 -10.78 6.47 16.10
C LEU A 18 -10.34 5.38 15.11
N PHE A 19 -10.10 4.15 15.57
CA PHE A 19 -9.47 3.11 14.75
C PHE A 19 -10.37 1.92 14.39
N TYR A 20 -11.49 1.69 15.09
CA TYR A 20 -12.35 0.54 14.80
C TYR A 20 -12.97 0.63 13.39
N GLU A 21 -12.70 -0.39 12.56
CA GLU A 21 -13.09 -0.44 11.14
C GLU A 21 -12.65 0.79 10.35
N GLN A 22 -11.53 1.40 10.75
CA GLN A 22 -10.94 2.54 10.07
C GLN A 22 -9.56 2.17 9.53
N ILE A 23 -9.18 2.85 8.46
CA ILE A 23 -7.85 2.80 7.88
C ILE A 23 -7.05 4.04 8.28
N ALA A 24 -5.78 4.08 7.90
CA ALA A 24 -4.89 5.18 8.26
C ALA A 24 -5.30 6.52 7.63
N GLY A 25 -5.44 7.54 8.47
CA GLY A 25 -5.75 8.92 8.08
C GLY A 25 -5.64 9.87 9.28
N ILE A 26 -6.62 10.76 9.44
CA ILE A 26 -6.64 11.75 10.54
C ILE A 26 -6.72 11.12 11.94
N ASN A 27 -7.26 9.90 12.05
CA ASN A 27 -7.27 9.12 13.30
C ASN A 27 -5.89 9.02 13.95
N PHE A 28 -4.82 8.79 13.18
CA PHE A 28 -3.46 8.77 13.69
C PHE A 28 -3.05 10.11 14.30
N LEU A 29 -3.25 11.22 13.59
CA LEU A 29 -2.87 12.54 14.08
C LEU A 29 -3.61 12.92 15.38
N LEU A 30 -4.93 12.75 15.41
CA LEU A 30 -5.74 13.06 16.59
C LEU A 30 -5.33 12.21 17.79
N PHE A 31 -5.08 10.91 17.56
CA PHE A 31 -4.67 10.01 18.63
C PHE A 31 -3.27 10.33 19.16
N ASN A 32 -2.33 10.65 18.28
CA ASN A 32 -0.96 11.01 18.68
C ASN A 32 -0.94 12.32 19.49
N ILE A 33 -1.74 13.33 19.09
CA ILE A 33 -1.91 14.57 19.87
C ILE A 33 -2.49 14.26 21.26
N LEU A 34 -3.51 13.39 21.33
CA LEU A 34 -4.08 12.96 22.60
C LEU A 34 -3.05 12.26 23.49
N LEU A 35 -2.30 11.29 22.96
CA LEU A 35 -1.27 10.56 23.71
C LEU A 35 -0.19 11.50 24.26
N LEU A 36 0.30 12.43 23.45
CA LEU A 36 1.27 13.43 23.90
C LEU A 36 0.69 14.32 25.01
N GLY A 37 -0.55 14.78 24.85
CA GLY A 37 -1.25 15.54 25.89
C GLY A 37 -1.39 14.75 27.20
N MET A 38 -1.70 13.45 27.12
CA MET A 38 -1.84 12.57 28.28
C MET A 38 -0.50 12.29 28.97
N LEU A 39 0.59 12.12 28.21
CA LEU A 39 1.95 11.98 28.76
C LEU A 39 2.40 13.26 29.46
N LEU A 40 2.15 14.43 28.87
CA LEU A 40 2.44 15.72 29.49
C LEU A 40 1.57 15.99 30.72
N TRP A 41 0.32 15.54 30.71
CA TRP A 41 -0.52 15.60 31.89
C TRP A 41 0.01 14.69 32.99
N LYS A 42 0.47 13.48 32.66
CA LYS A 42 1.10 12.54 33.61
C LYS A 42 2.33 13.16 34.25
N ASN A 43 3.25 13.71 33.45
CA ASN A 43 4.49 14.32 33.93
C ASN A 43 4.96 15.49 33.04
N LYS A 44 4.88 16.72 33.55
CA LYS A 44 5.30 17.93 32.83
C LYS A 44 6.82 18.02 32.61
N ALA A 45 7.62 17.28 33.36
CA ALA A 45 9.09 17.32 33.27
C ALA A 45 9.61 16.82 31.91
N HIS A 46 8.79 16.13 31.12
CA HIS A 46 9.10 15.71 29.75
C HIS A 46 9.49 16.88 28.84
N LEU A 47 8.91 18.07 29.03
CA LEU A 47 9.21 19.28 28.25
C LEU A 47 10.63 19.82 28.43
N PHE A 48 11.40 19.30 29.40
CA PHE A 48 12.80 19.69 29.62
C PHE A 48 13.81 18.64 29.11
N SER A 49 13.33 17.57 28.47
CA SER A 49 14.18 16.50 27.93
C SER A 49 14.31 16.62 26.42
N VAL A 50 15.54 16.86 25.93
CA VAL A 50 15.82 16.93 24.50
C VAL A 50 15.43 15.65 23.78
N SER A 51 15.78 14.48 24.33
CA SER A 51 15.41 13.18 23.75
C SER A 51 13.89 13.01 23.65
N TRP A 52 13.15 13.36 24.69
CA TRP A 52 11.69 13.27 24.66
C TRP A 52 11.08 14.24 23.63
N ILE A 53 11.54 15.49 23.57
CA ILE A 53 11.06 16.48 22.59
C ILE A 53 11.36 16.00 21.15
N SER A 54 12.56 15.46 20.92
CA SER A 54 12.95 14.95 19.60
C SER A 54 12.06 13.79 19.15
N ILE A 55 11.77 12.81 20.03
CA ILE A 55 10.88 11.70 19.65
C ILE A 55 9.42 12.15 19.52
N ALA A 56 8.95 13.08 20.36
CA ALA A 56 7.62 13.67 20.24
C ALA A 56 7.47 14.41 18.90
N ALA A 57 8.49 15.15 18.46
CA ALA A 57 8.51 15.79 17.15
C ALA A 57 8.48 14.78 15.99
N CYS A 58 9.26 13.70 16.07
CA CYS A 58 9.21 12.61 15.09
C CYS A 58 7.84 11.93 15.05
N THR A 59 7.24 11.71 16.21
CA THR A 59 5.90 11.12 16.35
C THR A 59 4.82 12.00 15.72
N LEU A 60 4.87 13.31 15.97
CA LEU A 60 3.98 14.26 15.31
C LEU A 60 4.23 14.30 13.79
N LEU A 61 5.47 14.42 13.34
CA LEU A 61 5.82 14.46 11.91
C LEU A 61 5.28 13.23 11.18
N THR A 62 5.52 12.04 11.71
CA THR A 62 5.03 10.79 11.10
C THR A 62 3.50 10.69 11.12
N SER A 63 2.84 11.13 12.20
CA SER A 63 1.37 11.16 12.26
C SER A 63 0.74 12.18 11.29
N VAL A 64 1.39 13.33 11.08
CA VAL A 64 1.01 14.32 10.07
C VAL A 64 1.20 13.73 8.67
N SER A 65 2.31 13.02 8.42
CA SER A 65 2.53 12.31 7.15
C SER A 65 1.48 11.23 6.91
N VAL A 66 1.03 10.49 7.94
CA VAL A 66 -0.10 9.55 7.81
C VAL A 66 -1.38 10.30 7.43
N PHE A 67 -1.66 11.44 8.05
CA PHE A 67 -2.83 12.25 7.71
C PHE A 67 -2.77 12.81 6.28
N ILE A 68 -1.58 13.21 5.82
CA ILE A 68 -1.40 13.75 4.46
C ILE A 68 -1.45 12.64 3.42
N TYR A 69 -0.62 11.60 3.55
CA TYR A 69 -0.38 10.59 2.51
C TYR A 69 -1.11 9.26 2.76
N GLY A 70 -1.21 8.84 4.02
CA GLY A 70 -1.87 7.58 4.40
C GLY A 70 -1.15 6.32 3.88
N ASN A 71 0.16 6.40 3.61
CA ASN A 71 0.96 5.28 3.10
C ASN A 71 1.51 4.39 4.23
N ASN A 72 1.86 3.14 3.87
CA ASN A 72 2.33 2.14 4.82
C ASN A 72 3.62 2.55 5.54
N LEU A 73 4.53 3.24 4.84
CA LEU A 73 5.79 3.72 5.43
C LEU A 73 5.52 4.69 6.58
N SER A 74 4.61 5.65 6.40
CA SER A 74 4.24 6.62 7.44
C SER A 74 3.60 5.94 8.64
N VAL A 75 2.74 4.94 8.41
CA VAL A 75 2.10 4.17 9.49
C VAL A 75 3.14 3.40 10.30
N ILE A 76 4.04 2.66 9.63
CA ILE A 76 5.10 1.89 10.29
C ILE A 76 6.03 2.82 11.08
N ALA A 77 6.47 3.92 10.47
CA ALA A 77 7.31 4.91 11.14
C ALA A 77 6.61 5.54 12.36
N ASN A 78 5.30 5.80 12.28
CA ASN A 78 4.54 6.32 13.41
C ASN A 78 4.47 5.30 14.56
N ILE A 79 4.19 4.03 14.27
CA ILE A 79 4.17 2.97 15.29
C ILE A 79 5.55 2.85 15.98
N ILE A 80 6.64 2.82 15.22
CA ILE A 80 8.00 2.78 15.77
C ILE A 80 8.26 4.02 16.65
N SER A 81 7.84 5.20 16.19
CA SER A 81 8.00 6.43 16.97
C SER A 81 7.19 6.43 18.27
N LEU A 82 5.99 5.85 18.28
CA LEU A 82 5.14 5.70 19.47
C LEU A 82 5.75 4.73 20.49
N MET A 83 6.30 3.60 20.03
CA MET A 83 7.02 2.66 20.91
C MET A 83 8.20 3.35 21.61
N LEU A 84 8.98 4.13 20.85
CA LEU A 84 10.08 4.91 21.40
C LEU A 84 9.62 6.06 22.31
N LEU A 85 8.51 6.71 21.96
CA LEU A 85 7.91 7.75 22.79
C LEU A 85 7.48 7.18 24.14
N SER A 86 6.88 5.98 24.17
CA SER A 86 6.60 5.26 25.42
C SER A 86 7.90 5.10 26.21
N ALA A 87 8.90 4.40 25.68
CA ALA A 87 10.13 4.11 26.41
C ALA A 87 10.86 5.37 26.95
N LEU A 88 10.99 6.41 26.13
CA LEU A 88 11.66 7.66 26.51
C LEU A 88 10.84 8.52 27.47
N SER A 89 9.52 8.26 27.59
CA SER A 89 8.67 8.85 28.63
C SER A 89 8.92 8.23 30.01
N PHE A 90 9.47 7.02 30.10
CA PHE A 90 9.81 6.42 31.40
C PHE A 90 11.25 6.71 31.77
N ASN A 91 12.18 6.45 30.84
CA ASN A 91 13.58 6.77 31.05
C ASN A 91 14.18 7.52 29.85
N LYS A 92 14.41 8.82 30.07
CA LYS A 92 14.98 9.74 29.08
C LYS A 92 16.43 9.46 28.68
N LYS A 93 17.14 8.60 29.43
CA LYS A 93 18.54 8.19 29.17
C LYS A 93 18.66 6.98 28.24
N ASN A 94 17.55 6.26 28.01
CA ASN A 94 17.55 5.08 27.16
C ASN A 94 18.03 5.44 25.75
N SER A 95 18.88 4.57 25.20
CA SER A 95 19.20 4.61 23.78
C SER A 95 17.97 4.26 22.94
N VAL A 96 17.94 4.68 21.67
CA VAL A 96 16.84 4.33 20.76
C VAL A 96 16.69 2.81 20.64
N ILE A 97 17.80 2.07 20.56
CA ILE A 97 17.79 0.62 20.43
C ILE A 97 17.21 -0.03 21.68
N ALA A 98 17.71 0.32 22.86
CA ALA A 98 17.21 -0.24 24.11
C ALA A 98 15.74 0.16 24.35
N GLY A 99 15.39 1.42 24.10
CA GLY A 99 14.02 1.91 24.19
C GLY A 99 13.05 1.12 23.30
N PHE A 100 13.46 0.79 22.08
CA PHE A 100 12.66 -0.05 21.20
C PHE A 100 12.47 -1.47 21.75
N LEU A 101 13.53 -2.10 22.26
CA LEU A 101 13.47 -3.43 22.88
C LEU A 101 12.61 -3.44 24.15
N TYR A 102 12.74 -2.42 25.01
CA TYR A 102 11.90 -2.26 26.19
C TYR A 102 10.44 -2.04 25.82
N ALA A 103 10.15 -1.28 24.76
CA ALA A 103 8.78 -1.11 24.29
C ALA A 103 8.17 -2.44 23.83
N ILE A 104 8.91 -3.25 23.06
CA ILE A 104 8.47 -4.60 22.70
C ILE A 104 8.20 -5.44 23.96
N TYR A 105 9.17 -5.49 24.88
CA TYR A 105 9.03 -6.25 26.12
C TYR A 105 7.82 -5.79 26.94
N SER A 106 7.59 -4.48 27.04
CA SER A 106 6.45 -3.91 27.74
C SER A 106 5.12 -4.34 27.12
N GLU A 107 5.02 -4.34 25.79
CA GLU A 107 3.81 -4.76 25.08
C GLU A 107 3.49 -6.24 25.33
N PHE A 108 4.49 -7.13 25.27
CA PHE A 108 4.29 -8.55 25.53
C PHE A 108 4.03 -8.88 27.01
N SER A 109 4.66 -8.16 27.92
CA SER A 109 4.50 -8.38 29.36
C SER A 109 3.23 -7.73 29.94
N SER A 110 2.61 -6.80 29.22
CA SER A 110 1.43 -6.04 29.65
C SER A 110 0.32 -6.92 30.24
N ILE A 111 -0.01 -8.06 29.61
CA ILE A 111 -1.05 -8.99 30.09
C ILE A 111 -0.71 -9.54 31.48
N VAL A 112 0.55 -9.93 31.70
CA VAL A 112 1.02 -10.47 32.98
C VAL A 112 0.94 -9.39 34.05
N PHE A 113 1.39 -8.16 33.75
CA PHE A 113 1.34 -7.05 34.69
C PHE A 113 -0.09 -6.57 35.00
N ILE A 114 -1.00 -6.62 34.03
CA ILE A 114 -2.42 -6.38 34.26
C ILE A 114 -2.96 -7.38 35.30
N ILE A 115 -2.66 -8.67 35.15
CA ILE A 115 -3.08 -9.72 36.09
C ILE A 115 -2.45 -9.49 37.47
N MET A 116 -1.16 -9.17 37.53
CA MET A 116 -0.47 -8.88 38.79
C MET A 116 -1.06 -7.67 39.52
N ASP A 117 -1.28 -6.53 38.83
CA ASP A 117 -1.92 -5.34 39.41
C ASP A 117 -3.35 -5.64 39.87
N LEU A 118 -4.09 -6.49 39.16
CA LEU A 118 -5.41 -6.96 39.59
C LEU A 118 -5.33 -7.78 40.89
N ILE A 119 -4.41 -8.74 40.98
CA ILE A 119 -4.19 -9.55 42.18
C ILE A 119 -3.77 -8.67 43.37
N GLU A 120 -2.81 -7.77 43.17
CA GLU A 120 -2.33 -6.87 44.20
C GLU A 120 -3.45 -5.94 44.70
N ARG A 121 -4.24 -5.36 43.77
CA ARG A 121 -5.42 -4.56 44.12
C ARG A 121 -6.47 -5.39 44.86
N MET A 122 -6.60 -6.69 44.61
CA MET A 122 -7.50 -7.58 45.36
C MET A 122 -6.98 -7.86 46.77
N GLN A 123 -5.68 -8.06 46.94
CA GLN A 123 -5.05 -8.32 48.25
C GLN A 123 -5.03 -7.07 49.14
N ASN A 124 -4.72 -5.89 48.58
CA ASN A 124 -4.67 -4.62 49.30
C ASN A 124 -6.06 -4.03 49.67
N ARG A 125 -7.17 -4.65 49.23
CA ARG A 125 -8.56 -4.19 49.50
C ARG A 125 -9.08 -4.50 50.91
N THR A 126 -8.30 -5.20 51.74
CA THR A 126 -8.73 -5.58 53.10
C THR A 126 -8.80 -4.39 54.08
N SER A 127 -8.09 -3.25 53.87
CA SER A 127 -7.79 -2.33 54.98
C SER A 127 -8.34 -0.88 55.00
N SER A 128 -9.19 -0.37 54.09
CA SER A 128 -9.63 1.06 54.19
C SER A 128 -11.13 1.33 53.98
N LYS A 129 -11.74 2.18 54.82
CA LYS A 129 -13.17 2.57 54.86
C LYS A 129 -13.65 3.50 53.72
N SER A 130 -12.81 3.89 52.75
CA SER A 130 -13.21 4.64 51.53
C SER A 130 -13.99 3.78 50.50
N LYS A 131 -14.64 2.72 50.99
CA LYS A 131 -14.95 1.46 50.29
C LYS A 131 -16.16 1.50 49.34
N ASN A 132 -17.15 2.37 49.52
CA ASN A 132 -18.47 2.10 48.90
C ASN A 132 -18.72 2.67 47.50
N TYR A 133 -18.15 3.82 47.11
CA TYR A 133 -18.61 4.46 45.87
C TYR A 133 -18.05 3.80 44.60
N LEU A 134 -16.75 3.49 44.60
CA LEU A 134 -16.04 2.98 43.43
C LEU A 134 -16.29 1.47 43.20
N GLN A 135 -16.47 0.70 44.28
CA GLN A 135 -16.93 -0.69 44.19
C GLN A 135 -18.37 -0.79 43.69
N ARG A 136 -19.27 0.09 44.15
CA ARG A 136 -20.64 0.15 43.62
C ARG A 136 -20.64 0.47 42.14
N ILE A 137 -19.86 1.47 41.71
CA ILE A 137 -19.73 1.77 40.27
C ILE A 137 -19.16 0.57 39.50
N LEU A 138 -18.07 -0.04 39.94
CA LEU A 138 -17.47 -1.19 39.23
C LEU A 138 -18.39 -2.43 39.19
N LEU A 139 -19.14 -2.71 40.25
CA LEU A 139 -20.11 -3.81 40.29
C LEU A 139 -21.33 -3.51 39.43
N ILE A 140 -21.82 -2.27 39.45
CA ILE A 140 -22.93 -1.81 38.62
C ILE A 140 -22.50 -1.83 37.14
N THR A 141 -21.34 -1.27 36.80
CA THR A 141 -20.84 -1.24 35.41
C THR A 141 -20.48 -2.65 34.94
N GLY A 142 -19.81 -3.46 35.76
CA GLY A 142 -19.48 -4.84 35.42
C GLY A 142 -20.73 -5.71 35.23
N GLY A 143 -21.73 -5.58 36.10
CA GLY A 143 -23.04 -6.22 35.94
C GLY A 143 -23.74 -5.78 34.65
N PHE A 144 -23.74 -4.48 34.36
CA PHE A 144 -24.31 -3.93 33.13
C PHE A 144 -23.57 -4.43 31.88
N THR A 145 -22.23 -4.56 31.94
CA THR A 145 -21.42 -5.11 30.85
C THR A 145 -21.74 -6.59 30.60
N ILE A 146 -21.86 -7.40 31.64
CA ILE A 146 -22.24 -8.82 31.50
C ILE A 146 -23.65 -8.94 30.91
N VAL A 147 -24.61 -8.16 31.42
CA VAL A 147 -25.99 -8.13 30.89
C VAL A 147 -26.00 -7.68 29.44
N LEU A 148 -25.22 -6.67 29.07
CA LEU A 148 -25.09 -6.20 27.69
C LEU A 148 -24.50 -7.27 26.77
N ILE A 149 -23.45 -7.98 27.20
CA ILE A 149 -22.86 -9.10 26.45
C ILE A 149 -23.89 -10.21 26.24
N LEU A 150 -24.59 -10.62 27.30
CA LEU A 150 -25.64 -11.64 27.22
C LEU A 150 -26.80 -11.18 26.33
N PHE A 151 -27.20 -9.91 26.40
CA PHE A 151 -28.22 -9.32 25.54
C PHE A 151 -27.83 -9.41 24.06
N LEU A 152 -26.59 -9.03 23.71
CA LEU A 152 -26.09 -9.11 22.33
C LEU A 152 -25.97 -10.57 21.84
N LEU A 153 -25.53 -11.49 22.70
CA LEU A 153 -25.51 -12.94 22.40
C LEU A 153 -26.91 -13.46 22.11
N TYR A 154 -27.88 -13.14 22.97
CA TYR A 154 -29.26 -13.59 22.80
C TYR A 154 -29.89 -12.99 21.54
N ARG A 155 -29.58 -11.73 21.22
CA ARG A 155 -30.03 -11.06 19.99
C ARG A 155 -29.52 -11.76 18.73
N GLU A 156 -28.26 -12.17 18.68
CA GLU A 156 -27.73 -12.89 17.51
C GLU A 156 -28.17 -14.35 17.45
N SER A 157 -28.41 -14.99 18.61
CA SER A 157 -28.82 -16.39 18.67
C SER A 157 -30.30 -16.66 18.37
N ASN A 158 -31.16 -15.63 18.36
CA ASN A 158 -32.61 -15.79 18.22
C ASN A 158 -33.24 -14.74 17.30
N VAL A 159 -33.81 -15.20 16.17
CA VAL A 159 -34.43 -14.36 15.14
C VAL A 159 -35.59 -13.50 15.69
N LEU A 160 -36.45 -14.07 16.53
CA LEU A 160 -37.59 -13.33 17.11
C LEU A 160 -37.13 -12.26 18.11
N PHE A 161 -36.11 -12.55 18.91
CA PHE A 161 -35.55 -11.56 19.83
C PHE A 161 -34.79 -10.46 19.09
N LYS A 162 -34.14 -10.79 17.96
CA LYS A 162 -33.53 -9.81 17.04
C LYS A 162 -34.54 -8.84 16.46
N ASP A 163 -35.68 -9.34 16.01
CA ASP A 163 -36.78 -8.52 15.48
C ASP A 163 -37.45 -7.69 16.58
N PHE A 164 -37.66 -8.26 17.77
CA PHE A 164 -38.22 -7.54 18.94
C PHE A 164 -37.34 -6.39 19.40
N THR A 165 -36.01 -6.57 19.34
CA THR A 165 -35.03 -5.56 19.77
C THR A 165 -34.51 -4.69 18.62
N LYS A 166 -35.13 -4.74 17.43
CA LYS A 166 -34.65 -4.04 16.23
C LYS A 166 -34.49 -2.53 16.42
N ASP A 167 -35.35 -1.93 17.25
CA ASP A 167 -35.38 -0.48 17.51
C ASP A 167 -34.31 -0.05 18.52
N ILE A 168 -33.67 -1.00 19.21
CA ILE A 168 -32.52 -0.76 20.10
C ILE A 168 -31.24 -0.89 19.27
N ASN A 169 -30.66 0.24 18.86
CA ASN A 169 -29.43 0.23 18.06
C ASN A 169 -28.18 0.14 18.95
N PHE A 170 -27.55 -1.04 18.95
CA PHE A 170 -26.22 -1.29 19.50
C PHE A 170 -25.24 -1.74 18.41
N ASP A 171 -25.48 -1.38 17.15
CA ASP A 171 -24.65 -1.84 16.02
C ASP A 171 -23.17 -1.38 16.16
N PHE A 172 -22.93 -0.36 16.98
CA PHE A 172 -21.57 0.09 17.34
C PHE A 172 -20.83 -0.86 18.30
N ILE A 173 -21.52 -1.73 19.04
CA ILE A 173 -20.94 -2.72 19.96
C ILE A 173 -21.11 -4.10 19.35
N SER A 174 -20.13 -4.50 18.55
CA SER A 174 -20.00 -5.87 18.06
C SER A 174 -18.98 -6.66 18.88
N PHE A 175 -18.98 -7.99 18.78
CA PHE A 175 -17.90 -8.82 19.34
C PHE A 175 -16.52 -8.39 18.81
N SER A 176 -16.45 -8.04 17.53
CA SER A 176 -15.25 -7.50 16.90
C SER A 176 -14.82 -6.19 17.55
N TRP A 177 -15.77 -5.30 17.87
CA TRP A 177 -15.49 -4.04 18.58
C TRP A 177 -14.97 -4.30 19.99
N ILE A 178 -15.62 -5.17 20.76
CA ILE A 178 -15.18 -5.50 22.12
C ILE A 178 -13.75 -6.06 22.11
N PHE A 179 -13.46 -7.02 21.21
CA PHE A 179 -12.12 -7.59 21.09
C PHE A 179 -11.10 -6.53 20.68
N PHE A 180 -11.45 -5.66 19.73
CA PHE A 180 -10.63 -4.53 19.32
C PHE A 180 -10.34 -3.56 20.48
N THR A 181 -11.34 -3.21 21.28
CA THR A 181 -11.19 -2.35 22.46
C THR A 181 -10.30 -3.01 23.52
N VAL A 182 -10.47 -4.31 23.80
CA VAL A 182 -9.64 -5.06 24.76
C VAL A 182 -8.20 -5.12 24.29
N PHE A 183 -7.96 -5.36 22.99
CA PHE A 183 -6.62 -5.31 22.42
C PHE A 183 -6.00 -3.91 22.57
N GLY A 184 -6.76 -2.85 22.29
CA GLY A 184 -6.35 -1.47 22.54
C GLY A 184 -6.02 -1.18 24.00
N PHE A 185 -6.76 -1.77 24.93
CA PHE A 185 -6.46 -1.69 26.37
C PHE A 185 -5.12 -2.33 26.72
N ILE A 186 -4.84 -3.54 26.20
CA ILE A 186 -3.56 -4.23 26.42
C ILE A 186 -2.40 -3.38 25.89
N LEU A 187 -2.52 -2.88 24.65
CA LEU A 187 -1.51 -2.03 24.03
C LEU A 187 -1.26 -0.75 24.84
N LEU A 188 -2.33 -0.03 25.21
CA LEU A 188 -2.19 1.22 25.93
C LEU A 188 -1.75 1.03 27.38
N TYR A 189 -2.02 -0.14 27.97
CA TYR A 189 -1.44 -0.51 29.25
C TYR A 189 0.08 -0.65 29.12
N GLY A 190 0.56 -1.41 28.12
CA GLY A 190 2.00 -1.52 27.80
C GLY A 190 2.66 -0.17 27.50
N PHE A 191 1.92 0.75 26.87
CA PHE A 191 2.38 2.11 26.59
C PHE A 191 2.50 3.00 27.84
N PHE A 192 1.50 2.99 28.74
CA PHE A 192 1.41 3.89 29.91
C PHE A 192 1.92 3.31 31.23
N TYR A 193 2.17 2.00 31.29
CA TYR A 193 2.80 1.27 32.40
C TYR A 193 4.01 0.52 31.86
N HIS A 194 4.92 1.28 31.24
CA HIS A 194 6.07 0.70 30.55
C HIS A 194 6.96 -0.06 31.53
N ASN A 195 7.26 -1.31 31.17
CA ASN A 195 8.11 -2.18 31.97
C ASN A 195 9.48 -2.34 31.31
N THR A 196 10.51 -2.36 32.15
CA THR A 196 11.90 -2.57 31.76
C THR A 196 12.47 -3.78 32.50
N ILE A 197 13.67 -4.19 32.12
CA ILE A 197 14.43 -5.22 32.82
C ILE A 197 15.46 -4.49 33.68
N GLU A 198 15.18 -4.35 34.99
CA GLU A 198 15.95 -3.52 35.92
C GLU A 198 17.49 -3.73 35.82
N PRO A 199 18.04 -4.97 35.81
CA PRO A 199 19.49 -5.15 35.72
C PRO A 199 20.12 -4.57 34.44
N PHE A 200 19.39 -4.60 33.34
CA PHE A 200 19.88 -4.11 32.05
C PHE A 200 19.75 -2.58 31.95
N GLU A 201 18.68 -2.02 32.51
CA GLU A 201 18.48 -0.58 32.59
C GLU A 201 19.53 0.09 33.48
N ASP A 202 19.84 -0.49 34.64
CA ASP A 202 20.89 0.01 35.53
C ASP A 202 22.27 -0.01 34.87
N LEU A 203 22.57 -1.09 34.14
CA LEU A 203 23.78 -1.21 33.35
C LEU A 203 23.85 -0.09 32.29
N GLU A 204 22.80 0.13 31.51
CA GLU A 204 22.77 1.15 30.46
C GLU A 204 22.89 2.57 31.03
N ASN A 205 22.20 2.85 32.14
CA ASN A 205 22.23 4.13 32.83
C ASN A 205 23.61 4.45 33.43
N SER A 206 24.39 3.42 33.79
CA SER A 206 25.74 3.58 34.33
C SER A 206 26.79 3.96 33.27
N ILE A 207 26.48 3.74 31.98
CA ILE A 207 27.45 3.90 30.88
C ILE A 207 27.41 5.31 30.28
N ASN A 208 28.50 6.04 30.50
CA ASN A 208 28.70 7.38 29.97
C ASN A 208 29.17 7.40 28.50
N ASN A 209 28.79 8.45 27.78
CA ASN A 209 29.21 8.67 26.39
C ASN A 209 30.69 9.08 26.26
N LYS A 210 31.25 9.74 27.28
CA LYS A 210 32.67 10.12 27.34
C LYS A 210 33.43 9.13 28.20
N LEU A 211 34.53 8.59 27.68
CA LEU A 211 35.43 7.78 28.49
C LEU A 211 36.24 8.72 29.41
N SER A 212 36.40 8.36 30.68
CA SER A 212 37.28 9.06 31.64
C SER A 212 38.46 8.17 32.00
N LEU A 213 39.64 8.78 32.12
CA LEU A 213 40.89 8.09 32.42
C LEU A 213 40.87 7.45 33.82
N GLU A 214 40.30 8.14 34.82
CA GLU A 214 40.29 7.72 36.24
C GLU A 214 39.50 6.43 36.52
N LYS A 215 38.40 6.17 35.80
CA LYS A 215 37.58 4.96 36.02
C LYS A 215 38.23 3.69 35.46
N TYR A 216 39.10 3.82 34.45
CA TYR A 216 39.68 2.69 33.72
C TYR A 216 41.01 2.22 34.32
N VAL A 217 41.76 3.10 35.01
CA VAL A 217 42.99 2.74 35.73
C VAL A 217 42.71 1.81 36.93
N ASN A 218 41.51 1.87 37.51
CA ASN A 218 41.14 1.15 38.75
C ASN A 218 40.28 -0.11 38.54
N THR A 219 40.06 -0.57 37.30
CA THR A 219 39.26 -1.77 37.04
C THR A 219 40.15 -2.96 36.68
N GLU A 220 40.10 -4.03 37.48
CA GLU A 220 40.73 -5.30 37.14
C GLU A 220 40.19 -5.81 35.80
N VAL A 221 41.10 -6.01 34.84
CA VAL A 221 40.77 -6.49 33.50
C VAL A 221 40.39 -7.98 33.56
N LYS A 222 39.10 -8.30 33.47
CA LYS A 222 38.59 -9.69 33.38
C LYS A 222 38.46 -10.15 31.92
N GLY A 223 38.68 -11.45 31.66
CA GLY A 223 38.48 -12.11 30.35
C GLY A 223 39.75 -12.32 29.51
N ILE A 224 39.60 -12.51 28.18
CA ILE A 224 40.68 -12.77 27.18
C ILE A 224 41.86 -11.78 27.28
N ARG A 225 41.58 -10.60 27.82
CA ARG A 225 42.51 -9.48 27.97
C ARG A 225 43.52 -9.65 29.12
N LYS A 226 43.35 -10.66 30.00
CA LYS A 226 44.34 -11.01 31.04
C LYS A 226 45.70 -11.39 30.45
N HIS A 227 45.77 -11.77 29.16
CA HIS A 227 46.94 -12.38 28.54
C HIS A 227 47.63 -11.54 27.44
N LEU A 228 47.13 -10.35 27.08
CA LEU A 228 47.69 -9.54 26.00
C LEU A 228 48.22 -8.20 26.50
N LYS A 229 49.52 -7.94 26.27
CA LYS A 229 50.13 -6.61 26.51
C LYS A 229 49.54 -5.61 25.51
N ILE A 230 49.19 -4.40 25.97
CA ILE A 230 48.60 -3.33 25.16
C ILE A 230 49.47 -2.95 23.94
N GLU A 231 50.78 -3.16 24.02
CA GLU A 231 51.73 -2.93 22.92
C GLU A 231 51.55 -3.94 21.78
N ILE A 232 51.24 -5.20 22.09
CA ILE A 232 50.95 -6.24 21.09
C ILE A 232 49.60 -5.95 20.42
N GLU A 233 48.58 -5.55 21.19
CA GLU A 233 47.30 -5.13 20.62
C GLU A 233 47.44 -3.92 19.70
N LEU A 234 48.27 -2.93 20.07
CA LEU A 234 48.57 -1.76 19.24
C LEU A 234 49.26 -2.16 17.93
N LEU A 235 50.29 -3.01 18.00
CA LEU A 235 51.01 -3.47 16.82
C LEU A 235 50.09 -4.25 15.88
N ALA A 236 49.31 -5.19 16.40
CA ALA A 236 48.33 -5.94 15.62
C ALA A 236 47.28 -5.01 14.98
N GLY A 237 46.79 -4.01 15.72
CA GLY A 237 45.86 -3.02 15.19
C GLY A 237 46.45 -2.16 14.08
N ILE A 238 47.72 -1.75 14.20
CA ILE A 238 48.43 -1.00 13.16
C ILE A 238 48.60 -1.86 11.91
N ILE A 239 49.11 -3.09 12.05
CA ILE A 239 49.29 -4.02 10.92
C ILE A 239 47.96 -4.26 10.21
N LEU A 240 46.90 -4.55 10.97
CA LEU A 240 45.56 -4.76 10.43
C LEU A 240 45.08 -3.54 9.63
N LEU A 241 45.17 -2.33 10.20
CA LEU A 241 44.72 -1.13 9.50
C LEU A 241 45.58 -0.76 8.30
N VAL A 242 46.89 -1.03 8.32
CA VAL A 242 47.76 -0.84 7.14
C VAL A 242 47.30 -1.75 6.00
N VAL A 243 47.14 -3.05 6.28
CA VAL A 243 46.71 -4.04 5.27
C VAL A 243 45.32 -3.68 4.73
N LEU A 244 44.38 -3.31 5.60
CA LEU A 244 43.03 -2.92 5.18
C LEU A 244 43.01 -1.63 4.35
N ASN A 245 43.80 -0.61 4.72
CA ASN A 245 43.92 0.62 3.93
C ASN A 245 44.52 0.36 2.55
N LEU A 246 45.51 -0.54 2.43
CA LEU A 246 46.08 -0.91 1.14
C LEU A 246 45.05 -1.65 0.27
N LEU A 247 44.29 -2.57 0.86
CA LEU A 247 43.25 -3.31 0.14
C LEU A 247 42.16 -2.36 -0.37
N ILE A 248 41.64 -1.47 0.48
CA ILE A 248 40.59 -0.53 0.07
C ILE A 248 41.12 0.52 -0.91
N LEU A 249 42.37 0.96 -0.77
CA LEU A 249 42.98 1.86 -1.73
C LEU A 249 42.97 1.26 -3.14
N ASN A 250 43.27 -0.04 -3.29
CA ASN A 250 43.16 -0.72 -4.57
C ASN A 250 41.72 -0.70 -5.12
N VAL A 251 40.71 -0.94 -4.27
CA VAL A 251 39.30 -0.83 -4.66
C VAL A 251 38.95 0.59 -5.13
N ASN A 252 39.38 1.61 -4.40
CA ASN A 252 39.15 3.01 -4.77
C ASN A 252 39.83 3.39 -6.09
N ILE A 253 41.05 2.91 -6.33
CA ILE A 253 41.76 3.12 -7.61
C ILE A 253 40.97 2.46 -8.75
N LEU A 254 40.50 1.22 -8.57
CA LEU A 254 39.68 0.54 -9.57
C LEU A 254 38.38 1.31 -9.84
N ASP A 255 37.73 1.84 -8.81
CA ASP A 255 36.54 2.68 -8.97
C ASP A 255 36.83 3.94 -9.76
N ILE A 256 37.91 4.65 -9.44
CA ILE A 256 38.29 5.87 -10.17
C ILE A 256 38.57 5.53 -11.65
N VAL A 257 39.31 4.45 -11.92
CA VAL A 257 39.70 4.08 -13.28
C VAL A 257 38.52 3.60 -14.13
N TYR A 258 37.66 2.73 -13.59
CA TYR A 258 36.60 2.08 -14.37
C TYR A 258 35.26 2.81 -14.32
N LEU A 259 34.95 3.49 -13.21
CA LEU A 259 33.67 4.20 -13.06
C LEU A 259 33.81 5.70 -13.30
N TRP A 260 34.82 6.36 -12.73
CA TRP A 260 34.90 7.83 -12.79
C TRP A 260 35.61 8.33 -14.06
N ALA A 261 36.65 7.63 -14.51
CA ALA A 261 37.45 8.00 -15.69
C ALA A 261 36.86 7.49 -17.02
N GLY A 262 35.67 6.90 -17.01
CA GLY A 262 34.90 6.59 -18.23
C GLY A 262 35.43 5.44 -19.09
N LYS A 263 36.32 4.57 -18.59
CA LYS A 263 36.80 3.38 -19.33
C LYS A 263 35.71 2.33 -19.62
N GLY A 264 34.53 2.47 -19.02
CA GLY A 264 33.42 1.53 -19.16
C GLY A 264 33.66 0.23 -18.39
N LEU A 265 32.61 -0.58 -18.25
CA LEU A 265 32.72 -1.89 -17.62
C LEU A 265 33.54 -2.86 -18.50
N PRO A 266 34.34 -3.76 -17.91
CA PRO A 266 35.01 -4.83 -18.65
C PRO A 266 34.02 -5.67 -19.47
N LYS A 267 34.47 -6.21 -20.60
CA LYS A 267 33.63 -7.06 -21.47
C LYS A 267 33.06 -8.24 -20.67
N GLY A 268 31.74 -8.40 -20.68
CA GLY A 268 31.02 -9.50 -20.03
C GLY A 268 30.46 -9.19 -18.63
N ILE A 269 30.66 -7.99 -18.10
CA ILE A 269 30.10 -7.57 -16.80
C ILE A 269 28.90 -6.65 -17.02
N THR A 270 27.73 -6.99 -16.48
CA THR A 270 26.56 -6.12 -16.55
C THR A 270 26.48 -5.15 -15.37
N PHE A 271 25.78 -4.02 -15.54
CA PHE A 271 25.50 -3.11 -14.42
C PHE A 271 24.69 -3.79 -13.30
N SER A 272 23.85 -4.78 -13.64
CA SER A 272 23.12 -5.58 -12.65
C SER A 272 24.05 -6.41 -11.76
N ASP A 273 25.02 -7.11 -12.38
CA ASP A 273 26.01 -7.92 -11.64
C ASP A 273 26.84 -7.05 -10.71
N THR A 274 27.26 -5.87 -11.19
CA THR A 274 28.02 -4.94 -10.36
C THR A 274 27.22 -4.45 -9.17
N VAL A 275 25.95 -4.08 -9.29
CA VAL A 275 25.18 -3.53 -8.17
C VAL A 275 24.75 -4.60 -7.17
N HIS A 276 24.23 -5.75 -7.62
CA HIS A 276 23.74 -6.78 -6.70
C HIS A 276 24.85 -7.40 -5.85
N GLN A 277 25.98 -7.74 -6.46
CA GLN A 277 27.11 -8.29 -5.72
C GLN A 277 27.84 -7.21 -4.91
N SER A 278 27.97 -5.98 -5.44
CA SER A 278 28.73 -4.95 -4.73
C SER A 278 27.99 -4.35 -3.55
N VAL A 279 26.67 -4.09 -3.63
CA VAL A 279 25.96 -3.45 -2.53
C VAL A 279 25.88 -4.38 -1.32
N GLY A 280 25.56 -5.66 -1.51
CA GLY A 280 25.51 -6.65 -0.42
C GLY A 280 26.87 -6.86 0.25
N THR A 281 27.92 -7.02 -0.57
CA THR A 281 29.30 -7.19 -0.08
C THR A 281 29.82 -5.92 0.61
N LEU A 282 29.42 -4.74 0.14
CA LEU A 282 29.74 -3.46 0.76
C LEU A 282 29.06 -3.28 2.11
N ILE A 283 27.77 -3.62 2.22
CA ILE A 283 27.06 -3.60 3.50
C ILE A 283 27.80 -4.47 4.51
N PHE A 284 28.14 -5.69 4.12
CA PHE A 284 28.87 -6.62 4.97
C PHE A 284 30.27 -6.11 5.35
N SER A 285 31.01 -5.53 4.40
CA SER A 285 32.33 -4.98 4.68
C SER A 285 32.27 -3.77 5.61
N ILE A 286 31.27 -2.89 5.49
CA ILE A 286 31.04 -1.77 6.40
C ILE A 286 30.70 -2.26 7.82
N ILE A 287 29.91 -3.33 7.97
CA ILE A 287 29.58 -3.91 9.28
C ILE A 287 30.83 -4.51 9.94
N ILE A 288 31.63 -5.27 9.19
CA ILE A 288 32.93 -5.78 9.68
C ILE A 288 33.84 -4.62 10.05
N ALA A 289 33.86 -3.58 9.22
CA ALA A 289 34.66 -2.39 9.46
C ALA A 289 34.29 -1.72 10.79
N ILE A 290 33.00 -1.46 11.00
CA ILE A 290 32.50 -0.91 12.26
C ILE A 290 32.88 -1.82 13.44
N SER A 291 32.75 -3.15 13.29
CA SER A 291 33.09 -4.13 14.32
C SER A 291 34.58 -4.09 14.70
N ILE A 292 35.47 -3.97 13.71
CA ILE A 292 36.91 -3.82 13.95
C ILE A 292 37.20 -2.52 14.69
N ILE A 293 36.55 -1.40 14.35
CA ILE A 293 36.75 -0.13 15.06
C ILE A 293 36.21 -0.17 16.48
N LEU A 294 35.04 -0.77 16.68
CA LEU A 294 34.47 -0.98 18.02
C LEU A 294 35.40 -1.82 18.90
N PHE A 295 36.12 -2.78 18.29
CA PHE A 295 37.12 -3.59 18.97
C PHE A 295 38.42 -2.84 19.26
N LEU A 296 39.02 -2.17 18.26
CA LEU A 296 40.30 -1.49 18.40
C LEU A 296 40.19 -0.29 19.35
N PHE A 297 39.18 0.56 19.18
CA PHE A 297 39.01 1.77 19.99
C PHE A 297 38.14 1.54 21.23
N ARG A 298 38.29 0.39 21.88
CA ARG A 298 37.67 0.09 23.19
C ARG A 298 38.60 0.53 24.33
N GLY A 299 38.05 1.13 25.38
CA GLY A 299 38.75 1.35 26.66
C GLY A 299 40.11 2.04 26.53
N ASP A 300 41.14 1.44 27.15
CA ASP A 300 42.50 1.97 27.34
C ASP A 300 43.23 2.36 26.06
N MET A 301 42.94 1.69 24.94
CA MET A 301 43.61 1.97 23.67
C MET A 301 43.36 3.40 23.20
N ASN A 302 42.26 4.05 23.62
CA ASN A 302 41.98 5.46 23.30
C ASN A 302 42.94 6.44 23.99
N PHE A 303 43.48 6.06 25.14
CA PHE A 303 44.29 6.93 26.02
C PHE A 303 45.79 6.60 25.99
N TYR A 304 46.18 5.52 25.33
CA TYR A 304 47.58 5.15 25.21
C TYR A 304 48.39 6.17 24.38
N LYS A 305 49.43 6.76 24.97
CA LYS A 305 50.19 7.89 24.36
C LYS A 305 50.77 7.60 22.97
N LYS A 306 51.12 6.34 22.67
CA LYS A 306 51.70 5.92 21.37
C LYS A 306 50.64 5.58 20.30
N ASN A 307 49.34 5.72 20.57
CA ASN A 307 48.26 5.32 19.64
C ASN A 307 48.04 6.27 18.45
N LYS A 308 48.84 7.34 18.29
CA LYS A 308 48.61 8.37 17.26
C LYS A 308 48.58 7.78 15.84
N ALA A 309 49.49 6.85 15.53
CA ALA A 309 49.53 6.18 14.24
C ALA A 309 48.26 5.37 13.97
N LEU A 310 47.78 4.63 14.98
CA LEU A 310 46.54 3.85 14.89
C LEU A 310 45.32 4.76 14.63
N LYS A 311 45.22 5.90 15.32
CA LYS A 311 44.15 6.90 15.10
C LYS A 311 44.17 7.44 13.67
N TRP A 312 45.34 7.82 13.17
CA TRP A 312 45.48 8.31 11.79
C TRP A 312 45.12 7.24 10.75
N LEU A 313 45.62 6.02 10.90
CA LEU A 313 45.29 4.91 10.00
C LEU A 313 43.79 4.60 10.00
N ALA A 314 43.13 4.67 11.17
CA ALA A 314 41.69 4.49 11.26
C ALA A 314 40.92 5.63 10.58
N MET A 315 41.38 6.88 10.71
CA MET A 315 40.79 8.03 10.03
C MET A 315 40.91 7.95 8.51
N ILE A 316 42.10 7.57 8.00
CA ILE A 316 42.30 7.32 6.56
C ILE A 316 41.35 6.22 6.09
N TRP A 317 41.23 5.15 6.87
CA TRP A 317 40.36 4.04 6.51
C TRP A 317 38.88 4.41 6.48
N VAL A 318 38.40 5.20 7.44
CA VAL A 318 37.03 5.73 7.41
C VAL A 318 36.82 6.62 6.19
N LEU A 319 37.77 7.51 5.87
CA LEU A 319 37.71 8.35 4.68
C LEU A 319 37.64 7.51 3.40
N GLN A 320 38.46 6.47 3.30
CA GLN A 320 38.43 5.55 2.16
C GLN A 320 37.08 4.82 2.02
N ASN A 321 36.44 4.42 3.12
CA ASN A 321 35.10 3.82 3.10
C ASN A 321 34.01 4.83 2.69
N ILE A 322 34.15 6.11 3.06
CA ILE A 322 33.28 7.18 2.55
C ILE A 322 33.43 7.30 1.03
N ILE A 323 34.65 7.23 0.50
CA ILE A 323 34.90 7.25 -0.96
C ILE A 323 34.21 6.07 -1.64
N ILE A 324 34.37 4.83 -1.14
CA ILE A 324 33.65 3.66 -1.69
C ILE A 324 32.14 3.87 -1.65
N THR A 325 31.63 4.44 -0.56
CA THR A 325 30.20 4.73 -0.39
C THR A 325 29.71 5.69 -1.47
N ILE A 326 30.47 6.75 -1.77
CA ILE A 326 30.18 7.71 -2.85
C ILE A 326 30.26 7.03 -4.23
N SER A 327 31.27 6.20 -4.49
CA SER A 327 31.36 5.40 -5.71
C SER A 327 30.14 4.48 -5.87
N THR A 328 29.61 3.94 -4.77
CA THR A 328 28.43 3.08 -4.78
C THR A 328 27.14 3.85 -5.04
N ILE A 329 27.02 5.09 -4.53
CA ILE A 329 25.95 6.02 -4.92
C ILE A 329 25.97 6.21 -6.45
N TYR A 330 27.15 6.46 -7.01
CA TYR A 330 27.31 6.63 -8.46
C TYR A 330 26.93 5.37 -9.26
N ARG A 331 27.36 4.18 -8.81
CA ARG A 331 26.94 2.90 -9.43
C ARG A 331 25.42 2.71 -9.39
N ASN A 332 24.79 3.00 -8.26
CA ASN A 332 23.33 2.90 -8.12
C ASN A 332 22.62 3.88 -9.05
N GLN A 333 23.18 5.07 -9.28
CA GLN A 333 22.65 6.04 -10.23
C GLN A 333 22.72 5.53 -11.67
N GLN A 334 23.84 4.93 -12.09
CA GLN A 334 23.97 4.29 -13.41
C GLN A 334 22.98 3.12 -13.56
N TYR A 335 22.82 2.33 -12.51
CA TYR A 335 21.87 1.22 -12.49
C TYR A 335 20.41 1.68 -12.59
N ILE A 336 20.05 2.80 -11.98
CA ILE A 336 18.72 3.43 -12.14
C ILE A 336 18.55 3.96 -13.58
N ALA A 337 19.58 4.55 -14.17
CA ALA A 337 19.52 5.04 -15.54
C ALA A 337 19.29 3.91 -16.56
N GLU A 338 19.85 2.73 -16.31
CA GLU A 338 19.69 1.57 -17.19
C GLU A 338 18.38 0.81 -16.95
N TYR A 339 17.99 0.59 -15.69
CA TYR A 339 16.89 -0.31 -15.32
C TYR A 339 15.70 0.37 -14.63
N SER A 340 15.59 1.70 -14.70
CA SER A 340 14.54 2.53 -14.07
C SER A 340 14.68 2.72 -12.54
N LEU A 341 13.80 3.50 -11.90
CA LEU A 341 13.77 3.70 -10.45
C LEU A 341 12.82 2.72 -9.77
N THR A 342 13.23 2.17 -8.60
CA THR A 342 12.41 1.29 -7.77
C THR A 342 12.61 1.59 -6.27
N TYR A 343 11.71 1.08 -5.43
CA TYR A 343 11.83 1.21 -3.97
C TYR A 343 13.14 0.64 -3.42
N LYS A 344 13.60 -0.51 -3.96
CA LYS A 344 14.87 -1.12 -3.54
C LYS A 344 16.04 -0.18 -3.81
N ARG A 345 16.07 0.48 -4.98
CA ARG A 345 17.14 1.42 -5.38
C ARG A 345 17.13 2.72 -4.57
N ILE A 346 15.95 3.20 -4.17
CA ILE A 346 15.81 4.31 -3.20
C ILE A 346 16.33 3.88 -1.83
N GLY A 347 15.96 2.67 -1.38
CA GLY A 347 16.45 2.07 -0.14
C GLY A 347 17.98 2.02 -0.05
N VAL A 348 18.66 1.74 -1.17
CA VAL A 348 20.13 1.79 -1.24
C VAL A 348 20.65 3.20 -0.91
N TYR A 349 20.09 4.28 -1.48
CA TYR A 349 20.54 5.64 -1.15
C TYR A 349 20.34 5.98 0.33
N ILE A 350 19.21 5.59 0.91
CA ILE A 350 18.92 5.81 2.33
C ILE A 350 19.90 5.04 3.22
N PHE A 351 20.19 3.79 2.86
CA PHE A 351 21.18 2.98 3.56
C PHE A 351 22.57 3.63 3.50
N LEU A 352 23.00 4.07 2.32
CA LEU A 352 24.31 4.71 2.14
C LEU A 352 24.40 6.05 2.90
N LEU A 353 23.30 6.81 2.99
CA LEU A 353 23.22 8.00 3.85
C LEU A 353 23.43 7.64 5.34
N LEU A 354 22.74 6.60 5.83
CA LEU A 354 22.91 6.11 7.20
C LEU A 354 24.34 5.59 7.45
N ALA A 355 24.95 4.93 6.46
CA ALA A 355 26.32 4.47 6.53
C ALA A 355 27.30 5.66 6.63
N ILE A 356 27.12 6.72 5.83
CA ILE A 356 27.91 7.95 5.93
C ILE A 356 27.77 8.59 7.32
N LEU A 357 26.54 8.70 7.85
CA LEU A 357 26.31 9.22 9.20
C LEU A 357 27.01 8.35 10.27
N GLY A 358 27.00 7.03 10.10
CA GLY A 358 27.71 6.08 10.96
C GLY A 358 29.24 6.18 10.88
N LEU A 359 29.79 6.41 9.70
CA LEU A 359 31.21 6.64 9.49
C LEU A 359 31.66 7.98 10.08
N LEU A 360 30.87 9.05 9.89
CA LEU A 360 31.13 10.36 10.48
C LEU A 360 31.07 10.32 12.03
N SER A 361 30.09 9.64 12.61
CA SER A 361 30.00 9.47 14.06
C SER A 361 31.17 8.64 14.61
N THR A 362 31.68 7.69 13.83
CA THR A 362 32.89 6.92 14.13
C THR A 362 34.14 7.80 14.18
N CYS A 363 34.31 8.72 13.22
CA CYS A 363 35.38 9.73 13.28
C CYS A 363 35.31 10.55 14.56
N ILE A 364 34.12 11.06 14.91
CA ILE A 364 33.92 11.84 16.13
C ILE A 364 34.29 11.02 17.37
N LYS A 365 33.90 9.74 17.40
CA LYS A 365 34.25 8.83 18.50
C LYS A 365 35.76 8.68 18.67
N ILE A 366 36.50 8.48 17.58
CA ILE A 366 37.96 8.29 17.61
C ILE A 366 38.67 9.57 18.07
N ILE A 367 38.28 10.71 17.51
CA ILE A 367 38.89 12.02 17.81
C ILE A 367 38.61 12.43 19.26
N THR A 368 37.35 12.32 19.70
CA THR A 368 36.92 12.78 21.03
C THR A 368 36.93 11.69 22.09
N SER A 369 37.48 10.51 21.78
CA SER A 369 37.62 9.36 22.68
C SER A 369 36.30 8.97 23.37
N ARG A 370 35.23 8.83 22.58
CA ARG A 370 33.90 8.43 23.07
C ARG A 370 33.79 6.92 23.24
N SER A 371 32.86 6.49 24.09
CA SER A 371 32.54 5.08 24.29
C SER A 371 31.87 4.47 23.06
N ASN A 372 31.83 3.14 22.97
CA ASN A 372 31.08 2.45 21.90
C ASN A 372 29.57 2.75 22.00
N TRP A 373 29.06 2.95 23.21
CA TRP A 373 27.67 3.32 23.46
C TRP A 373 27.26 4.67 22.88
N TYR A 374 28.20 5.60 22.72
CA TYR A 374 27.94 6.85 21.99
C TYR A 374 27.52 6.58 20.54
N LEU A 375 28.15 5.62 19.85
CA LEU A 375 27.80 5.29 18.45
C LEU A 375 26.39 4.70 18.35
N PHE A 376 26.05 3.75 19.24
CA PHE A 376 24.71 3.17 19.25
C PHE A 376 23.62 4.21 19.52
N ARG A 377 23.86 5.14 20.44
CA ARG A 377 22.94 6.26 20.72
C ARG A 377 22.83 7.21 19.52
N PHE A 378 23.95 7.65 18.95
CA PHE A 378 23.95 8.58 17.82
C PHE A 378 23.29 7.97 16.58
N ASN A 379 23.74 6.78 16.16
CA ASN A 379 23.23 6.12 14.96
C ASN A 379 21.76 5.68 15.12
N GLY A 380 21.34 5.30 16.33
CA GLY A 380 19.93 5.05 16.63
C GLY A 380 19.05 6.29 16.41
N TRP A 381 19.51 7.47 16.85
CA TRP A 381 18.83 8.74 16.56
C TRP A 381 18.87 9.10 15.07
N SER A 382 20.01 8.90 14.40
CA SER A 382 20.09 9.10 12.94
C SER A 382 19.07 8.25 12.19
N PHE A 383 18.90 6.98 12.58
CA PHE A 383 17.92 6.09 11.97
C PHE A 383 16.49 6.60 12.15
N ILE A 384 16.06 6.96 13.37
CA ILE A 384 14.67 7.39 13.59
C ILE A 384 14.37 8.73 12.91
N ILE A 385 15.35 9.64 12.87
CA ILE A 385 15.22 10.94 12.19
C ILE A 385 15.09 10.72 10.68
N VAL A 386 15.99 9.94 10.07
CA VAL A 386 15.94 9.65 8.63
C VAL A 386 14.62 8.94 8.28
N LEU A 387 14.21 7.94 9.06
CA LEU A 387 12.94 7.24 8.86
C LEU A 387 11.75 8.22 8.90
N SER A 388 11.73 9.14 9.87
CA SER A 388 10.66 10.14 10.00
C SER A 388 10.65 11.14 8.84
N LEU A 389 11.83 11.59 8.38
CA LEU A 389 11.98 12.50 7.24
C LEU A 389 11.61 11.87 5.89
N MET A 390 11.60 10.54 5.78
CA MET A 390 11.15 9.84 4.57
C MET A 390 9.63 9.75 4.44
N THR A 391 8.89 9.90 5.55
CA THR A 391 7.42 9.76 5.57
C THR A 391 6.66 10.82 4.77
N PRO A 392 7.03 12.12 4.75
CA PRO A 392 6.29 13.13 3.99
C PRO A 392 6.56 13.10 2.47
N ILE A 393 7.21 12.04 1.95
CA ILE A 393 7.60 11.94 0.56
C ILE A 393 6.69 10.94 -0.17
N ASN A 394 6.08 11.38 -1.27
CA ASN A 394 5.30 10.52 -2.16
C ASN A 394 6.25 9.75 -3.10
N TRP A 395 6.80 8.65 -2.60
CA TRP A 395 7.75 7.82 -3.34
C TRP A 395 7.15 7.20 -4.61
N ASP A 396 5.88 6.76 -4.56
CA ASP A 396 5.22 6.11 -5.70
C ASP A 396 5.09 7.05 -6.91
N ARG A 397 4.72 8.30 -6.67
CA ARG A 397 4.60 9.32 -7.70
C ARG A 397 5.96 9.76 -8.23
N ILE A 398 6.98 9.86 -7.36
CA ILE A 398 8.37 10.13 -7.78
C ILE A 398 8.88 9.01 -8.69
N ILE A 399 8.70 7.76 -8.29
CA ILE A 399 9.07 6.57 -9.07
C ILE A 399 8.37 6.59 -10.43
N THR A 400 7.05 6.80 -10.43
CA THR A 400 6.24 6.78 -11.66
C THR A 400 6.67 7.88 -12.62
N ASN A 401 6.80 9.12 -12.15
CA ASN A 401 7.19 10.25 -12.98
C ASN A 401 8.63 10.15 -13.49
N TYR A 402 9.55 9.64 -12.65
CA TYR A 402 10.92 9.40 -13.07
C TYR A 402 10.97 8.35 -14.19
N ASN A 403 10.27 7.22 -14.01
CA ASN A 403 10.30 6.12 -14.97
C ASN A 403 9.67 6.52 -16.31
N ILE A 404 8.51 7.20 -16.28
CA ILE A 404 7.84 7.67 -17.50
C ILE A 404 8.72 8.62 -18.33
N LYS A 405 9.55 9.43 -17.65
CA LYS A 405 10.38 10.46 -18.30
C LYS A 405 11.74 9.95 -18.76
N ASN A 406 12.38 9.07 -17.99
CA ASN A 406 13.81 8.76 -18.16
C ASN A 406 14.09 7.29 -18.53
N SER A 407 13.13 6.38 -18.36
CA SER A 407 13.35 4.97 -18.68
C SER A 407 13.44 4.74 -20.17
N LYS A 408 14.40 3.91 -20.61
CA LYS A 408 14.48 3.42 -21.99
C LYS A 408 13.27 2.55 -22.33
N GLU A 409 12.93 1.64 -21.41
CA GLU A 409 11.76 0.78 -21.43
C GLU A 409 11.00 0.93 -20.11
N ILE A 410 9.69 1.17 -20.18
CA ILE A 410 8.87 1.39 -18.99
C ILE A 410 8.33 0.04 -18.50
N ASP A 411 8.74 -0.37 -17.30
CA ASP A 411 8.16 -1.52 -16.60
C ASP A 411 6.78 -1.14 -16.03
N ILE A 412 5.76 -1.33 -16.86
CA ILE A 412 4.37 -0.98 -16.56
C ILE A 412 3.80 -1.85 -15.43
N ASP A 413 4.13 -3.14 -15.40
CA ASP A 413 3.67 -4.07 -14.36
C ASP A 413 4.16 -3.64 -12.97
N TYR A 414 5.41 -3.18 -12.88
CA TYR A 414 5.93 -2.60 -11.64
C TYR A 414 5.16 -1.34 -11.25
N LEU A 415 4.89 -0.42 -12.19
CA LEU A 415 4.15 0.82 -11.89
C LEU A 415 2.70 0.55 -11.48
N LEU A 416 2.04 -0.46 -12.04
CA LEU A 416 0.69 -0.85 -11.65
C LEU A 416 0.64 -1.39 -10.20
N LYS A 417 1.68 -2.10 -9.75
CA LYS A 417 1.81 -2.63 -8.39
C LYS A 417 2.09 -1.57 -7.30
N LEU A 418 2.54 -0.38 -7.67
CA LEU A 418 2.68 0.74 -6.73
C LEU A 418 1.33 1.13 -6.14
N SER A 419 1.30 1.95 -5.09
CA SER A 419 0.02 2.34 -4.46
C SER A 419 -0.89 3.15 -5.40
N TYR A 420 -2.08 3.51 -4.92
CA TYR A 420 -3.03 4.34 -5.66
C TYR A 420 -2.52 5.77 -5.94
N GLU A 421 -1.41 6.18 -5.35
CA GLU A 421 -0.86 7.53 -5.47
C GLU A 421 -0.43 7.91 -6.89
N ASN A 422 -0.19 6.92 -7.76
CA ASN A 422 0.25 7.13 -9.14
C ASN A 422 -0.85 6.98 -10.20
N ILE A 423 -2.11 6.69 -9.80
CA ILE A 423 -3.24 6.52 -10.73
C ILE A 423 -3.36 7.70 -11.71
N PRO A 424 -3.32 8.99 -11.27
CA PRO A 424 -3.46 10.11 -12.18
C PRO A 424 -2.37 10.14 -13.26
N ASP A 425 -1.14 9.80 -12.89
CA ASP A 425 0.01 9.81 -13.80
C ASP A 425 -0.10 8.65 -14.81
N LEU A 426 -0.62 7.49 -14.42
CA LEU A 426 -0.90 6.35 -15.31
C LEU A 426 -2.04 6.62 -16.30
N ILE A 427 -3.13 7.26 -15.85
CA ILE A 427 -4.20 7.72 -16.75
C ILE A 427 -3.63 8.71 -17.77
N GLN A 428 -2.77 9.63 -17.33
CA GLN A 428 -2.15 10.60 -18.22
C GLN A 428 -1.19 9.95 -19.21
N LEU A 429 -0.39 8.97 -18.78
CA LEU A 429 0.48 8.18 -19.65
C LEU A 429 -0.32 7.55 -20.79
N ASN A 430 -1.43 6.88 -20.44
CA ASN A 430 -2.35 6.28 -21.41
C ASN A 430 -2.87 7.30 -22.43
N SER A 431 -3.18 8.53 -21.98
CA SER A 431 -3.69 9.58 -22.86
C SER A 431 -2.66 10.20 -23.80
N VAL A 432 -1.37 10.24 -23.43
CA VAL A 432 -0.33 11.00 -24.15
C VAL A 432 0.53 10.10 -25.04
N LYS A 433 0.77 8.85 -24.63
CA LYS A 433 1.63 7.92 -25.38
C LYS A 433 0.92 6.59 -25.61
N PRO A 434 -0.21 6.56 -26.33
CA PRO A 434 -0.86 5.30 -26.70
C PRO A 434 0.05 4.40 -27.55
N GLU A 435 0.99 5.00 -28.29
CA GLU A 435 1.94 4.31 -29.18
C GLU A 435 3.03 3.51 -28.45
N LEU A 436 3.30 3.80 -27.16
CA LEU A 436 4.14 2.94 -26.31
C LEU A 436 3.56 1.51 -26.19
N PHE A 437 2.31 1.34 -26.63
CA PHE A 437 1.56 0.09 -26.64
C PHE A 437 1.11 -0.31 -28.07
N SER A 438 1.67 0.32 -29.13
CA SER A 438 1.33 0.24 -30.57
C SER A 438 0.92 -1.17 -31.09
N ALA A 439 0.02 -1.36 -32.07
CA ALA A 439 -0.75 -0.52 -33.03
C ALA A 439 -1.84 -1.43 -33.71
N PRO A 440 -2.45 -1.14 -34.90
CA PRO A 440 -3.10 0.04 -35.50
C PRO A 440 -4.62 -0.21 -35.79
N CYS A 441 -5.33 0.85 -36.21
CA CYS A 441 -6.72 0.84 -36.66
C CYS A 441 -6.99 -0.09 -37.85
N TYR A 442 -8.08 -0.88 -37.82
CA TYR A 442 -8.95 -1.19 -38.96
C TYR A 442 -10.36 -1.62 -38.49
N GLN A 443 -11.36 -1.24 -39.28
CA GLN A 443 -12.79 -1.20 -38.99
C GLN A 443 -13.49 -2.58 -38.88
N ASN A 444 -14.59 -2.58 -38.10
CA ASN A 444 -15.84 -3.38 -38.17
C ASN A 444 -16.18 -4.32 -36.98
N THR A 445 -17.30 -3.94 -36.32
CA THR A 445 -18.29 -4.70 -35.50
C THR A 445 -17.81 -5.68 -34.42
N TRP A 446 -18.10 -5.35 -33.15
CA TRP A 446 -18.32 -6.14 -31.90
C TRP A 446 -17.40 -7.28 -31.48
N ASP A 447 -16.57 -7.80 -32.37
CA ASP A 447 -15.56 -8.80 -32.06
C ASP A 447 -14.14 -8.21 -32.02
N LYS A 448 -13.96 -6.90 -32.30
CA LYS A 448 -12.60 -6.34 -32.46
C LYS A 448 -12.25 -5.05 -31.70
N ASP A 449 -13.18 -4.38 -31.00
CA ASP A 449 -12.83 -3.28 -30.06
C ASP A 449 -11.94 -3.77 -28.89
N PHE A 450 -11.78 -5.09 -28.75
CA PHE A 450 -10.90 -5.74 -27.78
C PHE A 450 -9.89 -6.73 -28.34
N SER A 451 -9.88 -6.99 -29.65
CA SER A 451 -9.05 -8.04 -30.27
C SER A 451 -7.92 -7.48 -31.14
N THR A 452 -7.83 -6.16 -31.31
CA THR A 452 -6.83 -5.47 -32.16
C THR A 452 -5.84 -4.64 -31.36
N THR A 453 -5.97 -4.62 -30.04
CA THR A 453 -4.96 -4.12 -29.11
C THR A 453 -3.99 -5.24 -28.76
N SER A 454 -2.71 -4.92 -28.55
CA SER A 454 -1.78 -5.90 -27.98
C SER A 454 -2.40 -6.46 -26.68
N ALA A 455 -2.28 -7.77 -26.47
CA ALA A 455 -2.78 -8.41 -25.25
C ALA A 455 -2.25 -7.69 -23.99
N ASP A 456 -1.05 -7.13 -24.10
CA ASP A 456 -0.38 -6.35 -23.07
C ASP A 456 -1.08 -5.02 -22.79
N TYR A 457 -1.54 -4.27 -23.81
CA TYR A 457 -2.28 -3.03 -23.60
C TYR A 457 -3.64 -3.26 -22.96
N LYS A 458 -4.37 -4.29 -23.43
CA LYS A 458 -5.66 -4.67 -22.85
C LYS A 458 -5.50 -5.05 -21.38
N THR A 459 -4.48 -5.83 -21.08
CA THR A 459 -4.15 -6.25 -19.71
C THR A 459 -3.80 -5.05 -18.85
N PHE A 460 -2.98 -4.13 -19.37
CA PHE A 460 -2.66 -2.86 -18.70
C PHE A 460 -3.90 -2.04 -18.36
N LEU A 461 -4.78 -1.78 -19.34
CA LEU A 461 -6.00 -1.00 -19.14
C LEU A 461 -6.92 -1.65 -18.12
N ASN A 462 -7.14 -2.96 -18.22
CA ASN A 462 -7.98 -3.69 -17.29
C ASN A 462 -7.44 -3.58 -15.86
N GLN A 463 -6.13 -3.78 -15.67
CA GLN A 463 -5.49 -3.62 -14.36
C GLN A 463 -5.54 -2.18 -13.84
N LEU A 464 -5.32 -1.18 -14.69
CA LEU A 464 -5.44 0.24 -14.32
C LEU A 464 -6.86 0.60 -13.92
N HIS A 465 -7.86 0.19 -14.69
CA HIS A 465 -9.27 0.46 -14.41
C HIS A 465 -9.73 -0.27 -13.15
N PHE A 466 -9.29 -1.51 -12.92
CA PHE A 466 -9.55 -2.22 -11.68
C PHE A 466 -8.86 -1.54 -10.47
N LYS A 467 -7.65 -1.02 -10.66
CA LYS A 467 -6.97 -0.18 -9.65
C LYS A 467 -7.74 1.11 -9.34
N ILE A 468 -8.36 1.74 -10.34
CA ILE A 468 -9.27 2.89 -10.14
C ILE A 468 -10.53 2.46 -9.36
N TYR A 469 -11.15 1.35 -9.75
CA TYR A 469 -12.33 0.80 -9.08
C TYR A 469 -12.07 0.55 -7.60
N THR A 470 -11.01 -0.19 -7.27
CA THR A 470 -10.65 -0.53 -5.89
C THR A 470 -10.27 0.71 -5.07
N PHE A 471 -9.59 1.70 -5.68
CA PHE A 471 -9.34 2.98 -5.04
C PHE A 471 -10.63 3.72 -4.66
N LEU A 472 -11.59 3.79 -5.59
CA LEU A 472 -12.87 4.49 -5.36
C LEU A 472 -13.75 3.74 -4.35
N GLU A 473 -13.72 2.41 -4.37
CA GLU A 473 -14.37 1.57 -3.35
C GLU A 473 -13.82 1.91 -1.97
N VAL A 474 -12.50 1.83 -1.80
CA VAL A 474 -11.82 2.20 -0.56
C VAL A 474 -12.05 3.66 -0.18
N LYS A 475 -12.26 4.59 -1.13
CA LYS A 475 -12.58 5.99 -0.82
C LYS A 475 -14.02 6.16 -0.31
N ASN A 476 -14.95 5.31 -0.75
CA ASN A 476 -16.37 5.37 -0.42
C ASN A 476 -16.72 4.57 0.85
N SER A 477 -15.93 3.55 1.20
CA SER A 477 -16.18 2.69 2.37
C SER A 477 -15.92 3.36 3.72
N TYR A 478 -15.07 4.38 3.79
CA TYR A 478 -14.65 4.95 5.07
C TYR A 478 -15.06 6.41 5.26
N GLY A 479 -15.47 6.72 6.49
CA GLY A 479 -15.88 8.07 6.90
C GLY A 479 -14.71 8.99 7.28
N TRP A 480 -15.05 10.08 7.98
CA TRP A 480 -14.11 11.17 8.31
C TRP A 480 -12.89 10.74 9.14
N ARG A 481 -12.99 9.67 9.96
CA ARG A 481 -11.88 9.16 10.79
C ARG A 481 -10.70 8.64 9.94
N SER A 482 -11.02 8.14 8.76
CA SER A 482 -10.06 7.64 7.77
C SER A 482 -9.68 8.72 6.74
N TYR A 483 -10.07 9.98 6.97
CA TYR A 483 -9.84 11.06 6.03
C TYR A 483 -8.33 11.30 5.84
N CYS A 484 -7.91 11.29 4.58
CA CYS A 484 -6.52 11.49 4.15
C CYS A 484 -6.49 12.54 3.03
N ILE A 485 -5.61 13.54 3.14
CA ILE A 485 -5.58 14.69 2.22
C ILE A 485 -5.27 14.24 0.79
N ASN A 486 -4.18 13.47 0.63
CA ASN A 486 -3.70 13.04 -0.69
C ASN A 486 -4.71 12.14 -1.40
N ARG A 487 -5.48 11.32 -0.66
CA ARG A 487 -6.55 10.51 -1.25
C ARG A 487 -7.64 11.35 -1.89
N ASN A 488 -8.07 12.43 -1.24
CA ASN A 488 -9.05 13.34 -1.83
C ASN A 488 -8.46 14.12 -3.00
N LYS A 489 -7.17 14.47 -2.92
CA LYS A 489 -6.44 15.06 -4.05
C LYS A 489 -6.45 14.13 -5.27
N ILE A 490 -6.12 12.85 -5.10
CA ILE A 490 -6.14 11.83 -6.17
C ILE A 490 -7.56 11.67 -6.74
N TYR A 491 -8.57 11.58 -5.89
CA TYR A 491 -9.98 11.52 -6.33
C TYR A 491 -10.34 12.72 -7.23
N ASN A 492 -9.99 13.94 -6.81
CA ASN A 492 -10.23 15.14 -7.59
C ASN A 492 -9.42 15.15 -8.91
N GLU A 493 -8.18 14.67 -8.90
CA GLU A 493 -7.37 14.52 -10.11
C GLU A 493 -8.01 13.54 -11.10
N ILE A 494 -8.49 12.37 -10.65
CA ILE A 494 -9.20 11.39 -11.49
C ILE A 494 -10.48 12.01 -12.08
N TYR A 495 -11.27 12.70 -11.25
CA TYR A 495 -12.49 13.37 -11.72
C TYR A 495 -12.19 14.46 -12.76
N ASN A 496 -11.14 15.25 -12.55
CA ASN A 496 -10.69 16.25 -13.52
C ASN A 496 -10.19 15.60 -14.83
N LEU A 497 -9.50 14.46 -14.76
CA LEU A 497 -9.07 13.71 -15.94
C LEU A 497 -10.26 13.15 -16.72
N GLN A 498 -11.32 12.68 -16.05
CA GLN A 498 -12.57 12.34 -16.72
C GLN A 498 -13.21 13.56 -17.38
N LYS A 499 -13.34 14.68 -16.65
CA LYS A 499 -13.94 15.91 -17.19
C LYS A 499 -13.20 16.41 -18.44
N ASN A 500 -11.88 16.25 -18.46
CA ASN A 500 -11.01 16.58 -19.59
C ASN A 500 -10.97 15.47 -20.66
N GLN A 501 -11.91 14.53 -20.64
CA GLN A 501 -12.07 13.46 -21.62
C GLN A 501 -10.88 12.49 -21.74
N LYS A 502 -9.98 12.47 -20.75
CA LYS A 502 -8.83 11.54 -20.68
C LYS A 502 -9.20 10.18 -20.09
N LEU A 503 -10.36 10.07 -19.43
CA LEU A 503 -10.91 8.82 -18.89
C LEU A 503 -12.40 8.71 -19.29
N ASN A 504 -12.65 8.32 -20.54
CA ASN A 504 -14.01 8.15 -21.08
C ASN A 504 -14.45 6.69 -21.20
N SER A 505 -13.51 5.76 -21.12
CA SER A 505 -13.74 4.33 -21.26
C SER A 505 -13.22 3.62 -20.01
N ILE A 506 -14.02 2.72 -19.46
CA ILE A 506 -13.60 1.83 -18.38
C ILE A 506 -13.89 0.39 -18.78
N ASP A 507 -12.87 -0.45 -18.63
CA ASP A 507 -12.96 -1.90 -18.74
C ASP A 507 -12.66 -2.55 -17.39
N LEU A 508 -13.65 -3.22 -16.85
CA LEU A 508 -13.61 -3.97 -15.59
C LEU A 508 -13.88 -5.46 -15.84
N SER A 509 -13.66 -5.95 -17.05
CA SER A 509 -13.90 -7.35 -17.39
C SER A 509 -13.07 -8.31 -16.52
N HIS A 510 -13.59 -9.50 -16.21
CA HIS A 510 -12.88 -10.56 -15.47
C HIS A 510 -12.49 -10.22 -14.01
N ASN A 511 -13.27 -9.38 -13.31
CA ASN A 511 -12.96 -8.94 -11.95
C ASN A 511 -13.95 -9.43 -10.88
N HIS A 512 -14.86 -10.35 -11.23
CA HIS A 512 -15.90 -10.90 -10.33
C HIS A 512 -16.74 -9.83 -9.60
N LEU A 513 -16.93 -8.67 -10.23
CA LEU A 513 -17.62 -7.55 -9.62
C LEU A 513 -19.09 -7.87 -9.34
N THR A 514 -19.60 -7.43 -8.20
CA THR A 514 -21.03 -7.56 -7.82
C THR A 514 -21.80 -6.25 -7.90
N THR A 515 -21.11 -5.10 -7.95
CA THR A 515 -21.67 -3.74 -8.03
C THR A 515 -20.74 -2.79 -8.80
N LEU A 516 -21.30 -1.77 -9.42
CA LEU A 516 -20.68 -0.63 -10.09
C LEU A 516 -20.69 0.64 -9.21
N ALA A 517 -21.30 0.59 -8.01
CA ALA A 517 -21.39 1.74 -7.11
C ALA A 517 -20.06 2.46 -6.84
N PRO A 518 -18.89 1.78 -6.73
CA PRO A 518 -17.60 2.46 -6.55
C PRO A 518 -17.26 3.48 -7.63
N ILE A 519 -17.57 3.19 -8.89
CA ILE A 519 -17.26 4.08 -10.02
C ILE A 519 -18.39 5.07 -10.34
N SER A 520 -19.44 5.15 -9.51
CA SER A 520 -20.62 6.02 -9.74
C SER A 520 -20.30 7.51 -9.89
N SER A 521 -19.22 7.99 -9.27
CA SER A 521 -18.73 9.37 -9.43
C SER A 521 -18.22 9.64 -10.85
N LEU A 522 -17.88 8.59 -11.59
CA LEU A 522 -17.43 8.66 -12.98
C LEU A 522 -18.63 8.64 -13.93
N ASN A 523 -19.64 9.45 -13.68
CA ASN A 523 -20.93 9.43 -14.41
C ASN A 523 -20.88 9.93 -15.87
N ASN A 524 -19.78 10.58 -16.29
CA ASN A 524 -19.57 11.06 -17.66
C ASN A 524 -18.82 10.06 -18.56
N LEU A 525 -18.77 8.77 -18.18
CA LEU A 525 -18.20 7.73 -19.04
C LEU A 525 -19.01 7.57 -20.31
N LYS A 526 -18.32 7.36 -21.43
CA LYS A 526 -18.92 7.04 -22.73
C LYS A 526 -18.94 5.54 -23.01
N THR A 527 -17.95 4.83 -22.50
CA THR A 527 -17.80 3.38 -22.72
C THR A 527 -17.63 2.68 -21.38
N LEU A 528 -18.43 1.65 -21.13
CA LEU A 528 -18.31 0.81 -19.95
C LEU A 528 -18.39 -0.67 -20.34
N ILE A 529 -17.35 -1.40 -19.98
CA ILE A 529 -17.18 -2.81 -20.31
C ILE A 529 -16.93 -3.57 -19.01
N PHE A 530 -17.71 -4.62 -18.77
CA PHE A 530 -17.56 -5.47 -17.59
C PHE A 530 -17.92 -6.92 -17.93
N THR A 531 -17.33 -7.43 -19.00
CA THR A 531 -17.49 -8.81 -19.45
C THR A 531 -17.05 -9.79 -18.36
N ASN A 532 -17.75 -10.92 -18.22
CA ASN A 532 -17.37 -11.96 -17.25
C ASN A 532 -17.25 -11.42 -15.80
N ASN A 533 -18.34 -10.82 -15.33
CA ASN A 533 -18.54 -10.39 -13.96
C ASN A 533 -19.83 -11.00 -13.39
N ASN A 534 -20.11 -10.71 -12.11
CA ASN A 534 -21.21 -11.28 -11.34
C ASN A 534 -22.11 -10.18 -10.77
N LEU A 535 -22.36 -9.11 -11.54
CA LEU A 535 -23.18 -8.00 -11.06
C LEU A 535 -24.55 -8.53 -10.62
N LYS A 536 -25.01 -8.16 -9.43
CA LYS A 536 -26.33 -8.61 -8.95
C LYS A 536 -27.44 -7.82 -9.64
N ASP A 537 -27.31 -6.51 -9.67
CA ASP A 537 -28.30 -5.59 -10.23
C ASP A 537 -27.71 -4.75 -11.37
N ILE A 538 -28.30 -4.83 -12.58
CA ILE A 538 -27.93 -3.98 -13.72
C ILE A 538 -28.58 -2.60 -13.67
N SER A 539 -29.51 -2.34 -12.74
CA SER A 539 -30.14 -1.03 -12.60
C SER A 539 -29.13 0.08 -12.27
N GLU A 540 -27.99 -0.29 -11.69
CA GLU A 540 -26.85 0.59 -11.41
C GLU A 540 -26.25 1.25 -12.67
N LEU A 541 -26.52 0.71 -13.87
CA LEU A 541 -26.16 1.39 -15.13
C LEU A 541 -26.84 2.78 -15.26
N SER A 542 -27.94 3.02 -14.54
CA SER A 542 -28.64 4.31 -14.51
C SER A 542 -27.79 5.45 -13.93
N LEU A 543 -26.72 5.12 -13.21
CA LEU A 543 -25.75 6.07 -12.67
C LEU A 543 -24.91 6.74 -13.78
N PHE A 544 -24.82 6.13 -14.97
CA PHE A 544 -23.96 6.57 -16.07
C PHE A 544 -24.78 7.05 -17.28
N ARG A 545 -25.34 8.26 -17.18
CA ARG A 545 -26.29 8.81 -18.17
C ARG A 545 -25.67 9.13 -19.53
N GLU A 546 -24.34 9.22 -19.59
CA GLU A 546 -23.57 9.62 -20.77
C GLU A 546 -23.04 8.43 -21.59
N LEU A 547 -23.35 7.19 -21.19
CA LEU A 547 -22.86 6.00 -21.89
C LEU A 547 -23.41 5.91 -23.31
N GLU A 548 -22.49 5.76 -24.26
CA GLU A 548 -22.73 5.50 -25.68
C GLU A 548 -22.49 4.02 -26.01
N LYS A 549 -21.56 3.35 -25.32
CA LYS A 549 -21.22 1.95 -25.52
C LYS A 549 -21.25 1.16 -24.20
N VAL A 550 -21.94 0.01 -24.20
CA VAL A 550 -21.99 -0.90 -23.05
C VAL A 550 -21.73 -2.33 -23.49
N ASN A 551 -20.83 -3.03 -22.78
CA ASN A 551 -20.59 -4.45 -22.98
C ASN A 551 -20.77 -5.22 -21.66
N ILE A 552 -21.81 -6.06 -21.61
CA ILE A 552 -22.14 -6.94 -20.49
C ILE A 552 -22.12 -8.42 -20.88
N SER A 553 -21.35 -8.76 -21.92
CA SER A 553 -21.25 -10.13 -22.40
C SER A 553 -20.71 -11.09 -21.35
N SER A 554 -20.99 -12.39 -21.49
CA SER A 554 -20.45 -13.44 -20.61
C SER A 554 -20.77 -13.25 -19.11
N ASN A 555 -21.89 -12.63 -18.74
CA ASN A 555 -22.27 -12.39 -17.33
C ASN A 555 -23.31 -13.41 -16.81
N ASN A 556 -23.52 -14.53 -17.53
CA ASN A 556 -24.50 -15.58 -17.18
C ASN A 556 -25.92 -15.05 -16.87
N ARG A 557 -26.30 -13.91 -17.46
CA ARG A 557 -27.59 -13.26 -17.21
C ARG A 557 -28.72 -14.04 -17.88
N ARG A 558 -29.82 -14.26 -17.16
CA ARG A 558 -31.07 -14.80 -17.73
C ARG A 558 -32.12 -13.74 -18.03
N ASN A 559 -32.04 -12.61 -17.35
CA ASN A 559 -33.00 -11.52 -17.44
C ASN A 559 -32.26 -10.17 -17.43
N ILE A 560 -32.79 -9.20 -18.18
CA ILE A 560 -32.34 -7.82 -18.28
C ILE A 560 -33.46 -6.78 -18.01
N ASP A 561 -34.54 -7.15 -17.32
CA ASP A 561 -35.71 -6.28 -17.06
C ASP A 561 -35.34 -4.99 -16.32
N SER A 562 -34.33 -5.04 -15.43
CA SER A 562 -33.82 -3.88 -14.70
C SER A 562 -32.83 -3.04 -15.50
N PHE A 563 -32.58 -3.34 -16.78
CA PHE A 563 -31.73 -2.52 -17.64
C PHE A 563 -32.37 -1.12 -17.78
N PRO A 564 -31.63 -0.05 -17.46
CA PRO A 564 -32.20 1.29 -17.43
C PRO A 564 -32.46 1.83 -18.84
N GLU A 565 -33.30 2.85 -18.94
CA GLU A 565 -33.43 3.61 -20.18
C GLU A 565 -32.15 4.44 -20.41
N MET A 566 -31.42 4.15 -21.49
CA MET A 566 -30.15 4.80 -21.79
C MET A 566 -30.25 5.62 -23.08
N LYS A 567 -30.62 6.89 -22.96
CA LYS A 567 -30.93 7.77 -24.10
C LYS A 567 -29.76 8.01 -25.05
N LYS A 568 -28.52 7.86 -24.60
CA LYS A 568 -27.31 8.06 -25.44
C LYS A 568 -26.69 6.77 -25.93
N LEU A 569 -27.22 5.61 -25.53
CA LEU A 569 -26.65 4.31 -25.87
C LEU A 569 -26.83 4.03 -27.37
N LYS A 570 -25.71 3.85 -28.06
CA LYS A 570 -25.64 3.49 -29.48
C LYS A 570 -25.21 2.04 -29.67
N GLU A 571 -24.44 1.51 -28.72
CA GLU A 571 -23.83 0.20 -28.83
C GLU A 571 -24.11 -0.63 -27.58
N LEU A 572 -24.73 -1.81 -27.72
CA LEU A 572 -24.95 -2.78 -26.63
C LEU A 572 -24.50 -4.24 -26.92
N ASN A 573 -23.61 -4.80 -26.08
CA ASN A 573 -23.25 -6.24 -26.09
C ASN A 573 -24.00 -6.98 -24.99
N LEU A 574 -24.79 -7.96 -25.38
CA LEU A 574 -25.45 -8.93 -24.51
C LEU A 574 -25.03 -10.37 -24.85
N SER A 575 -24.01 -10.58 -25.68
CA SER A 575 -23.61 -11.91 -26.13
C SER A 575 -23.16 -12.84 -25.01
N LYS A 576 -23.21 -14.15 -25.26
CA LYS A 576 -22.75 -15.19 -24.32
C LYS A 576 -23.42 -15.08 -22.95
N ASN A 577 -24.70 -14.73 -22.93
CA ASN A 577 -25.53 -14.80 -21.73
C ASN A 577 -26.54 -15.94 -21.89
N MET A 578 -27.65 -15.90 -21.17
CA MET A 578 -28.75 -16.88 -21.23
C MET A 578 -30.10 -16.14 -21.31
N ILE A 579 -30.14 -15.02 -22.02
CA ILE A 579 -31.30 -14.12 -22.07
C ILE A 579 -32.28 -14.63 -23.12
N ALA A 580 -33.51 -14.92 -22.71
CA ALA A 580 -34.58 -15.35 -23.63
C ALA A 580 -35.54 -14.21 -24.01
N ASP A 581 -35.77 -13.26 -23.10
CA ASP A 581 -36.67 -12.12 -23.30
C ASP A 581 -35.89 -10.80 -23.45
N PHE A 582 -36.07 -10.14 -24.58
CA PHE A 582 -35.44 -8.88 -24.96
C PHE A 582 -36.40 -7.69 -24.98
N LYS A 583 -37.56 -7.78 -24.31
CA LYS A 583 -38.56 -6.69 -24.24
C LYS A 583 -37.97 -5.33 -23.84
N VAL A 584 -36.96 -5.32 -22.97
CA VAL A 584 -36.31 -4.09 -22.52
C VAL A 584 -35.67 -3.29 -23.67
N LEU A 585 -35.32 -3.93 -24.79
CA LEU A 585 -34.73 -3.28 -25.96
C LEU A 585 -35.68 -2.25 -26.61
N GLU A 586 -37.00 -2.36 -26.42
CA GLU A 586 -37.97 -1.36 -26.92
C GLU A 586 -37.71 0.05 -26.35
N LYS A 587 -37.01 0.14 -25.22
CA LYS A 587 -36.61 1.39 -24.57
C LYS A 587 -35.34 2.00 -25.18
N LEU A 588 -34.55 1.25 -25.95
CA LEU A 588 -33.22 1.63 -26.43
C LEU A 588 -33.24 2.10 -27.90
N LYS A 589 -34.11 3.05 -28.23
CA LYS A 589 -34.42 3.46 -29.62
C LYS A 589 -33.25 4.07 -30.41
N ASN A 590 -32.20 4.51 -29.72
CA ASN A 590 -31.01 5.11 -30.34
C ASN A 590 -29.90 4.10 -30.64
N LEU A 591 -30.17 2.81 -30.42
CA LEU A 591 -29.20 1.76 -30.66
C LEU A 591 -28.88 1.62 -32.15
N GLU A 592 -27.61 1.75 -32.50
CA GLU A 592 -27.08 1.57 -33.85
C GLU A 592 -26.44 0.19 -34.02
N THR A 593 -25.90 -0.39 -32.93
CA THR A 593 -25.37 -1.74 -32.97
C THR A 593 -25.75 -2.59 -31.76
N LEU A 594 -26.13 -3.83 -32.03
CA LEU A 594 -26.57 -4.80 -31.04
C LEU A 594 -25.90 -6.16 -31.28
N ASN A 595 -25.28 -6.73 -30.24
CA ASN A 595 -24.85 -8.12 -30.24
C ASN A 595 -25.62 -8.91 -29.17
N ILE A 596 -26.43 -9.87 -29.59
CA ILE A 596 -27.14 -10.82 -28.73
C ILE A 596 -26.77 -12.28 -29.06
N SER A 597 -25.63 -12.50 -29.69
CA SER A 597 -25.15 -13.84 -30.06
C SER A 597 -24.99 -14.76 -28.85
N ASN A 598 -25.13 -16.07 -29.06
CA ASN A 598 -24.90 -17.09 -28.03
C ASN A 598 -25.70 -16.89 -26.73
N ASN A 599 -27.01 -16.61 -26.84
CA ASN A 599 -27.95 -16.54 -25.72
C ASN A 599 -28.88 -17.77 -25.60
N GLY A 600 -28.82 -18.70 -26.56
CA GLY A 600 -29.60 -19.94 -26.55
C GLY A 600 -30.84 -19.85 -27.45
N ASP A 601 -32.01 -20.20 -26.93
CA ASP A 601 -33.29 -20.06 -27.62
C ASP A 601 -33.86 -18.66 -27.33
N ILE A 602 -34.01 -17.84 -28.37
CA ILE A 602 -34.38 -16.43 -28.21
C ILE A 602 -35.54 -16.02 -29.11
N GLY A 603 -36.43 -15.19 -28.57
CA GLY A 603 -37.45 -14.51 -29.34
C GLY A 603 -37.00 -13.12 -29.80
N ILE A 604 -36.95 -12.88 -31.11
CA ILE A 604 -36.52 -11.58 -31.68
C ILE A 604 -37.67 -10.60 -31.99
N LYS A 605 -38.87 -10.84 -31.44
CA LYS A 605 -40.09 -10.06 -31.73
C LYS A 605 -40.02 -8.58 -31.33
N TYR A 606 -39.11 -8.23 -30.42
CA TYR A 606 -38.93 -6.87 -29.89
C TYR A 606 -37.85 -6.06 -30.62
N ILE A 607 -36.96 -6.72 -31.37
CA ILE A 607 -35.87 -6.05 -32.12
C ILE A 607 -36.39 -5.01 -33.13
N PRO A 608 -37.54 -5.19 -33.81
CA PRO A 608 -38.07 -4.19 -34.74
C PRO A 608 -38.31 -2.79 -34.17
N ALA A 609 -38.37 -2.64 -32.85
CA ALA A 609 -38.45 -1.32 -32.20
C ALA A 609 -37.14 -0.50 -32.37
N LEU A 610 -36.03 -1.14 -32.73
CA LEU A 610 -34.71 -0.55 -32.95
C LEU A 610 -34.54 -0.08 -34.40
N TYR A 611 -35.36 0.87 -34.84
CA TYR A 611 -35.39 1.31 -36.25
C TYR A 611 -34.09 1.99 -36.73
N ASN A 612 -33.22 2.43 -35.83
CA ASN A 612 -31.90 3.01 -36.14
C ASN A 612 -30.77 1.96 -36.22
N LEU A 613 -31.08 0.67 -36.03
CA LEU A 613 -30.08 -0.39 -35.95
C LEU A 613 -29.42 -0.60 -37.32
N LYS A 614 -28.09 -0.46 -37.35
CA LYS A 614 -27.23 -0.61 -38.53
C LYS A 614 -26.50 -1.94 -38.56
N SER A 615 -26.15 -2.47 -37.40
CA SER A 615 -25.50 -3.78 -37.30
C SER A 615 -26.14 -4.64 -36.20
N LEU A 616 -26.38 -5.91 -36.53
CA LEU A 616 -27.03 -6.88 -35.65
C LEU A 616 -26.28 -8.21 -35.71
N ASP A 617 -25.86 -8.71 -34.57
CA ASP A 617 -25.33 -10.06 -34.41
C ASP A 617 -26.26 -10.92 -33.55
N ILE A 618 -26.83 -11.95 -34.18
CA ILE A 618 -27.71 -12.95 -33.57
C ILE A 618 -27.15 -14.36 -33.75
N SER A 619 -25.86 -14.50 -34.04
CA SER A 619 -25.18 -15.78 -34.27
C SER A 619 -25.24 -16.71 -33.05
N GLY A 620 -25.16 -18.02 -33.25
CA GLY A 620 -25.13 -19.00 -32.15
C GLY A 620 -26.42 -19.07 -31.32
N ASN A 621 -27.53 -18.54 -31.84
CA ASN A 621 -28.86 -18.63 -31.24
C ASN A 621 -29.76 -19.55 -32.05
N PHE A 622 -30.76 -20.13 -31.39
CA PHE A 622 -31.87 -20.79 -32.05
C PHE A 622 -33.02 -19.79 -32.23
N ILE A 623 -33.42 -19.52 -33.48
CA ILE A 623 -34.47 -18.55 -33.80
C ILE A 623 -35.44 -19.19 -34.80
N THR A 624 -36.70 -19.30 -34.40
CA THR A 624 -37.74 -19.98 -35.20
C THR A 624 -38.37 -19.08 -36.26
N ASN A 625 -38.33 -17.76 -36.08
CA ASN A 625 -38.99 -16.81 -36.97
C ASN A 625 -38.16 -15.54 -37.18
N TYR A 626 -37.70 -15.34 -38.42
CA TYR A 626 -36.91 -14.20 -38.85
C TYR A 626 -37.70 -13.06 -39.51
N THR A 627 -38.98 -13.27 -39.81
CA THR A 627 -39.83 -12.29 -40.54
C THR A 627 -39.90 -10.93 -39.85
N THR A 628 -39.65 -10.88 -38.55
CA THR A 628 -39.64 -9.63 -37.78
C THR A 628 -38.51 -8.70 -38.21
N LEU A 629 -37.39 -9.21 -38.72
CA LEU A 629 -36.25 -8.40 -39.16
C LEU A 629 -36.57 -7.52 -40.38
N ASN A 630 -37.62 -7.83 -41.14
CA ASN A 630 -38.08 -7.06 -42.29
C ASN A 630 -38.42 -5.59 -41.99
N LYS A 631 -38.59 -5.23 -40.70
CA LYS A 631 -38.84 -3.86 -40.27
C LYS A 631 -37.58 -3.02 -40.06
N LEU A 632 -36.39 -3.64 -40.04
CA LEU A 632 -35.11 -2.98 -39.77
C LEU A 632 -34.51 -2.37 -41.05
N LYS A 633 -35.16 -1.34 -41.59
CA LYS A 633 -34.77 -0.72 -42.86
C LYS A 633 -33.37 -0.10 -42.89
N SER A 634 -32.81 0.23 -41.73
CA SER A 634 -31.47 0.83 -41.59
C SER A 634 -30.35 -0.20 -41.41
N LEU A 635 -30.68 -1.50 -41.40
CA LEU A 635 -29.72 -2.57 -41.15
C LEU A 635 -28.80 -2.76 -42.37
N LYS A 636 -27.50 -2.63 -42.14
CA LYS A 636 -26.43 -2.78 -43.14
C LYS A 636 -25.66 -4.09 -42.96
N THR A 637 -25.40 -4.49 -41.72
CA THR A 637 -24.61 -5.69 -41.41
C THR A 637 -25.41 -6.66 -40.55
N LEU A 638 -25.51 -7.91 -40.98
CA LEU A 638 -26.22 -8.96 -40.24
C LEU A 638 -25.35 -10.22 -40.08
N PHE A 639 -25.20 -10.68 -38.84
CA PHE A 639 -24.54 -11.94 -38.50
C PHE A 639 -25.56 -12.94 -37.97
N ILE A 640 -25.67 -14.09 -38.66
CA ILE A 640 -26.57 -15.20 -38.33
C ILE A 640 -25.84 -16.54 -38.31
N GLN A 641 -24.55 -16.54 -38.00
CA GLN A 641 -23.73 -17.76 -38.09
C GLN A 641 -24.14 -18.80 -37.05
N ASN A 642 -23.97 -20.09 -37.35
CA ASN A 642 -24.16 -21.19 -36.39
C ASN A 642 -25.51 -21.16 -35.64
N ALA A 643 -26.58 -20.79 -36.35
CA ALA A 643 -27.91 -20.70 -35.76
C ALA A 643 -28.74 -21.98 -35.97
N LYS A 644 -28.17 -23.00 -36.65
CA LYS A 644 -28.80 -24.31 -36.95
C LYS A 644 -30.19 -24.22 -37.58
N ASN A 645 -30.43 -23.14 -38.34
CA ASN A 645 -31.72 -22.91 -38.97
C ASN A 645 -31.83 -23.69 -40.28
N LYS A 646 -33.04 -24.16 -40.57
CA LYS A 646 -33.35 -24.95 -41.77
C LYS A 646 -33.98 -24.13 -42.91
N GLN A 647 -34.53 -22.94 -42.63
CA GLN A 647 -35.13 -22.05 -43.63
C GLN A 647 -35.05 -20.58 -43.18
N ILE A 648 -34.47 -19.72 -44.01
CA ILE A 648 -34.30 -18.26 -43.79
C ILE A 648 -34.99 -17.44 -44.89
N SER A 649 -35.61 -18.10 -45.87
CA SER A 649 -36.16 -17.61 -47.15
C SER A 649 -37.33 -16.62 -47.07
N ASN A 650 -37.51 -15.91 -45.96
CA ASN A 650 -38.65 -15.02 -45.68
C ASN A 650 -38.24 -13.60 -45.21
N MET A 651 -36.96 -13.23 -45.34
CA MET A 651 -36.42 -11.91 -44.96
C MET A 651 -36.49 -10.85 -46.09
N SER A 652 -37.50 -10.90 -46.95
CA SER A 652 -37.57 -10.14 -48.22
C SER A 652 -37.53 -8.61 -48.14
N ALA A 653 -37.35 -8.00 -46.97
CA ALA A 653 -37.30 -6.56 -46.80
C ALA A 653 -35.95 -5.99 -46.29
N LEU A 654 -34.87 -6.80 -46.31
CA LEU A 654 -33.50 -6.33 -46.01
C LEU A 654 -32.81 -5.73 -47.26
N GLU A 655 -33.50 -4.84 -47.97
CA GLU A 655 -33.03 -4.26 -49.25
C GLU A 655 -31.75 -3.40 -49.14
N ASN A 656 -31.40 -2.95 -47.93
CA ASN A 656 -30.25 -2.09 -47.66
C ASN A 656 -29.07 -2.82 -47.00
N LEU A 657 -29.10 -4.16 -46.98
CA LEU A 657 -28.05 -4.96 -46.36
C LEU A 657 -26.79 -4.94 -47.25
N GLU A 658 -25.67 -4.50 -46.68
CA GLU A 658 -24.36 -4.41 -47.34
C GLU A 658 -23.52 -5.68 -47.07
N GLU A 659 -23.65 -6.26 -45.87
CA GLU A 659 -22.85 -7.39 -45.41
C GLU A 659 -23.72 -8.43 -44.70
N LEU A 660 -23.66 -9.68 -45.17
CA LEU A 660 -24.33 -10.81 -44.54
C LEU A 660 -23.34 -11.93 -44.22
N HIS A 661 -23.34 -12.36 -42.95
CA HIS A 661 -22.53 -13.47 -42.48
C HIS A 661 -23.42 -14.61 -42.00
N ALA A 662 -23.60 -15.62 -42.84
CA ALA A 662 -24.52 -16.73 -42.60
C ALA A 662 -23.85 -18.12 -42.58
N GLY A 663 -22.54 -18.18 -42.32
CA GLY A 663 -21.77 -19.42 -42.26
C GLY A 663 -22.26 -20.42 -41.20
N GLN A 664 -21.99 -21.71 -41.41
CA GLN A 664 -22.31 -22.80 -40.47
C GLN A 664 -23.83 -22.95 -40.17
N ASN A 665 -24.67 -22.77 -41.18
CA ASN A 665 -26.12 -23.02 -41.12
C ASN A 665 -26.53 -24.16 -42.06
N GLU A 666 -27.73 -24.72 -41.86
CA GLU A 666 -28.35 -25.74 -42.72
C GLU A 666 -29.20 -25.09 -43.82
N LEU A 667 -28.64 -24.10 -44.52
CA LEU A 667 -29.35 -23.29 -45.51
C LEU A 667 -29.77 -24.11 -46.74
N SER A 668 -30.99 -23.90 -47.19
CA SER A 668 -31.53 -24.49 -48.41
C SER A 668 -31.09 -23.72 -49.66
N ILE A 669 -31.31 -24.31 -50.83
CA ILE A 669 -31.07 -23.66 -52.13
C ILE A 669 -31.90 -22.38 -52.31
N LEU A 670 -33.11 -22.33 -51.72
CA LEU A 670 -33.94 -21.13 -51.75
C LEU A 670 -33.31 -19.97 -50.96
N ASP A 671 -32.61 -20.27 -49.87
CA ASP A 671 -31.89 -19.26 -49.09
C ASP A 671 -30.71 -18.70 -49.90
N TYR A 672 -30.00 -19.55 -50.64
CA TYR A 672 -28.91 -19.11 -51.51
C TYR A 672 -29.38 -18.17 -52.63
N LEU A 673 -30.47 -18.54 -53.31
CA LEU A 673 -31.09 -17.70 -54.36
C LEU A 673 -31.64 -16.38 -53.80
N PHE A 674 -32.12 -16.41 -52.55
CA PHE A 674 -32.56 -15.23 -51.83
C PHE A 674 -31.39 -14.27 -51.53
N PHE A 675 -30.25 -14.79 -51.06
CA PHE A 675 -29.08 -13.97 -50.76
C PHE A 675 -28.42 -13.37 -52.01
N GLN A 676 -28.42 -14.08 -53.15
CA GLN A 676 -27.99 -13.53 -54.45
C GLN A 676 -28.84 -12.35 -54.95
N LYS A 677 -30.05 -12.14 -54.43
CA LYS A 677 -30.88 -10.99 -54.79
C LYS A 677 -30.58 -9.75 -53.93
N ILE A 678 -29.91 -9.93 -52.79
CA ILE A 678 -29.70 -8.89 -51.78
C ILE A 678 -28.25 -8.40 -51.78
N CYS A 679 -27.29 -9.28 -52.08
CA CYS A 679 -25.87 -8.98 -52.30
C CYS A 679 -25.50 -9.23 -53.76
#